data_AF-A0AAV6IN40-F1
#
_entry.id   AF-A0AAV6IN40-F1
#
_cell.length_a   1.000
_cell.length_b   1.000
_cell.length_c   1.000
_cell.angle_alpha   90.00
_cell.angle_beta   90.00
_cell.angle_gamma   90.00
#
_symmetry.space_group_name_H-M   'P 1'
#
loop_
_entity.id
_entity.type
_entity.pdbx_description
1 polymer ?
#
loop_
_entity_poly.entity_id
_entity_poly.type
_entity_poly.pdbx_seq_one_letter_code
_entity_poly.pdbx_strand_id
1 'polypeptide(L)'
;MTSDMPPVMAQSFRASRSSFASSNGYESPSLNSSVHTNGDGYDSDGSIFEPPTPRTLSMAIPAELAGAIPLMDKFQVEGFLRAMQKPGKRGFFSKKSSGSQVREKFTFEDMLCFQRDPIPTSLLKINSDLVSRAVKLFQMILKYMGVDSADRVTPTSLEERIELVGKLYKQSLKRSELRDELFAQVSKQTRNNPDRQYSIRAWELMYLCASCMPPSKDIGVYLSEYVHNVAHGVTTDRDVQVLALNTLNALKHSVKAGPRHAIPGREEIEALLTGKKLTTIVFFLDETFEEITHGMATTVADAVEELAGIIKLSSYSSFSLFECRKIVAGSKSPDPGNEEHIGLDDNKYIGDLLADFKAAKDRSKGEILHCKLTFKRKLFRESDEAIGDPMFVQLCYVQLQHDYILGNYPVGRDDAAQLSALQILVEIGFVVAPDSCTDWTSLLERFLPRQIAITRAKQEWELDILSRYRSMENLTKDDAREHFLRILRTLPYGSSVFFSVRKIDDPIGLLPGRIILGINKRGVHFFRPVPKEYLHSAELRDIMQFGSSNTAVFFKMRVAGVLHIFQFETKQGEEICVALQTHINDVMLRRYSKARSTASGSINGDLNTNLRAPNLDIYDNRVQDLSKALEESQKNANHLLEQLHEKENHEAKLQEELEALKEFLISEKQCLTEVTCDRDKLRSLCDQKDSALQDALLDKRNMETRLATISNPGSETNAKKELVEANNQVLQRIQDDLKVRSAELHAAEEATKRLVNEKLLMEQRISRLEKNKTKEAVLEKNFEQERKAMRLRVSELEKKLEEARQDLAVVESNFAVKDTEIATLQDNLKELEELREMKEDIDRKNEQTATLLKMQGAQLAEFQKLYKEEQVLRKQYFNTIEDMKGKIRVFCRLRPLSEKELSEKERNVLASVDEFTVEHQWRDEMKQHLYDHVFDGSATQDDVFEDTKAS
;
A
#
# COMPACT_ATOMS: atom_id res chain seq x y z
N MET A 1 -44.88 19.95 -48.88
CA MET A 1 -44.60 19.02 -50.00
C MET A 1 -43.41 18.20 -49.57
N THR A 2 -43.45 16.93 -49.17
CA THR A 2 -44.39 15.79 -49.19
C THR A 2 -43.89 14.87 -48.06
N SER A 3 -44.63 14.63 -46.97
CA SER A 3 -45.39 13.40 -46.68
C SER A 3 -44.75 12.09 -47.18
N ASP A 4 -44.38 11.18 -46.28
CA ASP A 4 -45.18 9.97 -46.02
C ASP A 4 -44.67 9.13 -44.81
N MET A 5 -45.62 8.39 -44.24
CA MET A 5 -45.74 7.81 -42.90
C MET A 5 -45.09 6.40 -42.69
N PRO A 6 -45.05 5.85 -41.45
CA PRO A 6 -44.35 4.63 -40.98
C PRO A 6 -45.29 3.38 -40.93
N PRO A 7 -45.21 2.38 -39.99
CA PRO A 7 -44.18 1.41 -39.55
C PRO A 7 -44.66 -0.09 -39.60
N VAL A 8 -43.79 -1.11 -39.38
CA VAL A 8 -44.21 -2.44 -38.82
C VAL A 8 -43.09 -3.10 -37.99
N MET A 9 -43.50 -3.72 -36.87
CA MET A 9 -42.79 -4.39 -35.77
C MET A 9 -42.09 -5.73 -36.12
N ALA A 10 -41.09 -6.16 -35.32
CA ALA A 10 -41.20 -7.32 -34.39
C ALA A 10 -39.85 -7.74 -33.73
N GLN A 11 -39.84 -7.65 -32.39
CA GLN A 11 -39.30 -8.55 -31.35
C GLN A 11 -38.00 -9.38 -31.55
N SER A 12 -37.04 -9.19 -30.63
CA SER A 12 -36.55 -10.26 -29.75
C SER A 12 -35.63 -9.71 -28.65
N PHE A 13 -36.14 -9.70 -27.42
CA PHE A 13 -35.38 -9.56 -26.17
C PHE A 13 -34.71 -10.90 -25.82
N ARG A 14 -33.41 -10.91 -25.50
CA ARG A 14 -32.83 -11.87 -24.55
C ARG A 14 -31.69 -11.22 -23.76
N ALA A 15 -31.96 -11.00 -22.48
CA ALA A 15 -31.00 -10.59 -21.47
C ALA A 15 -30.19 -11.80 -21.00
N SER A 16 -28.87 -11.68 -21.00
CA SER A 16 -27.95 -12.65 -20.38
C SER A 16 -27.49 -12.09 -19.04
N ARG A 17 -28.07 -12.61 -17.95
CA ARG A 17 -27.56 -12.49 -16.59
C ARG A 17 -26.34 -13.40 -16.46
N SER A 18 -25.19 -12.87 -16.05
CA SER A 18 -24.05 -13.65 -15.55
C SER A 18 -23.82 -13.32 -14.07
N SER A 19 -24.28 -14.23 -13.22
CA SER A 19 -24.02 -14.27 -11.78
C SER A 19 -22.70 -15.01 -11.52
N PHE A 20 -21.70 -14.31 -11.00
CA PHE A 20 -20.52 -14.92 -10.38
C PHE A 20 -20.81 -15.13 -8.90
N ALA A 21 -20.73 -16.39 -8.45
CA ALA A 21 -20.63 -16.75 -7.05
C ALA A 21 -19.44 -17.68 -6.85
N SER A 22 -18.64 -17.31 -5.86
CA SER A 22 -17.46 -17.99 -5.35
C SER A 22 -17.82 -19.27 -4.59
N SER A 23 -16.98 -20.31 -4.69
CA SER A 23 -16.84 -21.30 -3.63
C SER A 23 -15.41 -21.89 -3.65
N ASN A 24 -14.67 -21.61 -2.58
CA ASN A 24 -13.52 -22.38 -2.13
C ASN A 24 -14.05 -23.57 -1.32
N GLY A 25 -13.65 -24.78 -1.69
CA GLY A 25 -13.82 -25.99 -0.90
C GLY A 25 -12.63 -26.91 -1.12
N TYR A 26 -11.81 -27.06 -0.08
CA TYR A 26 -10.75 -28.06 0.00
C TYR A 26 -11.39 -29.44 0.08
N GLU A 27 -11.07 -30.35 -0.85
CA GLU A 27 -11.21 -31.78 -0.62
C GLU A 27 -10.31 -32.57 -1.57
N SER A 28 -9.33 -33.25 -0.98
CA SER A 28 -8.47 -34.25 -1.59
C SER A 28 -9.23 -35.53 -1.92
N PRO A 29 -9.06 -36.14 -3.11
CA PRO A 29 -9.50 -37.52 -3.33
C PRO A 29 -8.32 -38.48 -3.38
N SER A 30 -8.38 -39.43 -2.45
CA SER A 30 -7.68 -40.70 -2.42
C SER A 30 -8.09 -41.58 -3.61
N LEU A 31 -7.09 -42.15 -4.27
CA LEU A 31 -7.21 -43.24 -5.23
C LEU A 31 -7.71 -44.50 -4.51
N ASN A 32 -8.79 -45.10 -4.99
CA ASN A 32 -9.01 -46.54 -4.83
C ASN A 32 -9.60 -47.11 -6.13
N SER A 33 -8.82 -48.00 -6.70
CA SER A 33 -9.15 -48.88 -7.81
C SER A 33 -10.12 -49.96 -7.33
N SER A 34 -11.13 -50.27 -8.14
CA SER A 34 -11.61 -51.65 -8.25
C SER A 34 -12.18 -51.90 -9.64
N VAL A 35 -11.52 -52.83 -10.30
CA VAL A 35 -11.92 -53.48 -11.55
C VAL A 35 -13.04 -54.45 -11.22
N HIS A 36 -14.14 -54.44 -11.97
CA HIS A 36 -14.82 -55.68 -12.36
C HIS A 36 -15.63 -55.51 -13.64
N THR A 37 -15.71 -56.66 -14.31
CA THR A 37 -15.79 -56.92 -15.73
C THR A 37 -17.12 -57.55 -16.11
N ASN A 38 -17.48 -57.33 -17.38
CA ASN A 38 -18.28 -58.18 -18.29
C ASN A 38 -19.81 -58.13 -18.23
N GLY A 39 -20.42 -58.06 -19.43
CA GLY A 39 -21.78 -58.55 -19.65
C GLY A 39 -22.56 -57.96 -20.84
N ASP A 40 -22.01 -58.03 -22.05
CA ASP A 40 -22.62 -58.32 -23.37
C ASP A 40 -24.03 -57.83 -23.79
N GLY A 41 -24.10 -57.35 -25.05
CA GLY A 41 -25.34 -57.34 -25.86
C GLY A 41 -25.30 -56.54 -27.17
N TYR A 42 -24.67 -57.09 -28.23
CA TYR A 42 -25.03 -57.12 -29.68
C TYR A 42 -25.90 -56.00 -30.32
N ASP A 43 -25.74 -55.52 -31.57
CA ASP A 43 -24.74 -55.64 -32.64
C ASP A 43 -25.11 -54.69 -33.82
N SER A 44 -24.13 -54.43 -34.70
CA SER A 44 -24.22 -54.10 -36.14
C SER A 44 -24.38 -52.67 -36.71
N ASP A 45 -23.30 -52.33 -37.43
CA ASP A 45 -23.20 -51.78 -38.81
C ASP A 45 -23.05 -50.28 -39.09
N GLY A 46 -21.97 -49.95 -39.84
CA GLY A 46 -22.06 -48.88 -40.85
C GLY A 46 -20.95 -47.83 -41.01
N SER A 47 -19.67 -48.21 -41.02
CA SER A 47 -18.64 -47.79 -42.01
C SER A 47 -18.33 -46.30 -42.36
N ILE A 48 -17.01 -46.00 -42.44
CA ILE A 48 -16.24 -45.20 -43.45
C ILE A 48 -15.40 -43.98 -42.94
N PHE A 49 -14.08 -44.24 -42.85
CA PHE A 49 -12.89 -43.43 -43.18
C PHE A 49 -12.58 -42.09 -42.45
N GLU A 50 -11.61 -42.14 -41.53
CA GLU A 50 -10.57 -41.11 -41.36
C GLU A 50 -9.17 -41.78 -41.37
N PRO A 51 -8.13 -41.17 -41.98
CA PRO A 51 -6.80 -41.77 -42.07
C PRO A 51 -6.00 -41.63 -40.76
N PRO A 52 -5.07 -42.55 -40.44
CA PRO A 52 -4.30 -42.50 -39.21
C PRO A 52 -3.14 -41.50 -39.34
N THR A 53 -3.02 -40.57 -38.41
CA THR A 53 -1.79 -39.79 -38.19
C THR A 53 -0.76 -40.68 -37.49
N PRO A 54 0.46 -40.89 -38.05
CA PRO A 54 1.47 -41.70 -37.40
C PRO A 54 2.14 -40.92 -36.26
N ARG A 55 1.79 -41.24 -35.01
CA ARG A 55 2.59 -40.88 -33.83
C ARG A 55 3.85 -41.75 -33.82
N THR A 56 4.98 -41.21 -34.24
CA THR A 56 6.29 -41.79 -33.93
C THR A 56 6.99 -40.94 -32.88
N LEU A 57 6.79 -41.27 -31.61
CA LEU A 57 7.65 -40.84 -30.51
C LEU A 57 8.27 -42.12 -29.92
N SER A 58 9.58 -42.27 -30.08
CA SER A 58 10.38 -43.32 -29.47
C SER A 58 11.50 -42.66 -28.67
N MET A 59 11.77 -43.22 -27.48
CA MET A 59 12.79 -42.90 -26.48
C MET A 59 12.44 -41.76 -25.50
N ALA A 60 12.77 -42.00 -24.23
CA ALA A 60 12.39 -41.20 -23.07
C ALA A 60 12.78 -39.72 -23.22
N ILE A 61 11.79 -38.84 -23.11
CA ILE A 61 11.98 -37.38 -23.12
C ILE A 61 12.76 -37.01 -21.85
N PRO A 62 13.90 -36.30 -21.95
CA PRO A 62 14.61 -35.78 -20.78
C PRO A 62 13.66 -34.95 -19.89
N ALA A 63 13.80 -35.06 -18.55
CA ALA A 63 12.96 -34.31 -17.61
C ALA A 63 12.97 -32.79 -17.88
N GLU A 64 14.08 -32.28 -18.43
CA GLU A 64 14.29 -30.87 -18.82
C GLU A 64 13.43 -30.37 -20.00
N LEU A 65 12.74 -31.28 -20.70
CA LEU A 65 11.84 -31.01 -21.83
C LEU A 65 10.38 -31.37 -21.52
N ALA A 66 10.07 -31.84 -20.30
CA ALA A 66 8.71 -32.20 -19.91
C ALA A 66 7.73 -31.02 -20.04
N GLY A 67 8.15 -29.81 -19.63
CA GLY A 67 7.36 -28.58 -19.80
C GLY A 67 7.16 -28.12 -21.25
N ALA A 68 7.93 -28.66 -22.21
CA ALA A 68 7.77 -28.37 -23.64
C ALA A 68 6.71 -29.25 -24.32
N ILE A 69 6.33 -30.38 -23.69
CA ILE A 69 5.41 -31.37 -24.26
C ILE A 69 4.04 -30.74 -24.60
N PRO A 70 3.41 -29.92 -23.74
CA PRO A 70 2.14 -29.27 -24.07
C PRO A 70 2.24 -28.22 -25.19
N LEU A 71 3.45 -27.79 -25.54
CA LEU A 71 3.72 -26.74 -26.53
C LEU A 71 4.22 -27.30 -27.86
N MET A 72 4.37 -28.61 -28.01
CA MET A 72 4.90 -29.24 -29.23
C MET A 72 4.13 -28.81 -30.49
N ASP A 73 2.81 -28.66 -30.39
CA ASP A 73 1.97 -28.22 -31.51
C ASP A 73 2.22 -26.77 -31.94
N LYS A 74 2.84 -25.95 -31.09
CA LYS A 74 3.25 -24.58 -31.45
C LYS A 74 4.57 -24.51 -32.18
N PHE A 75 5.45 -25.48 -31.99
CA PHE A 75 6.71 -25.56 -32.72
C PHE A 75 6.47 -26.10 -34.13
N GLN A 76 7.10 -25.50 -35.15
CA GLN A 76 6.98 -25.95 -36.54
C GLN A 76 7.97 -27.08 -36.86
N VAL A 77 8.00 -28.11 -36.01
CA VAL A 77 9.01 -29.18 -36.05
C VAL A 77 9.18 -29.76 -37.45
N GLU A 78 8.11 -30.29 -38.05
CA GLU A 78 8.21 -30.87 -39.40
C GLU A 78 8.69 -29.88 -40.47
N GLY A 79 8.20 -28.64 -40.43
CA GLY A 79 8.58 -27.59 -41.38
C GLY A 79 10.06 -27.22 -41.26
N PHE A 80 10.53 -27.08 -40.02
CA PHE A 80 11.92 -26.79 -39.69
C PHE A 80 12.87 -27.92 -40.11
N LEU A 81 12.51 -29.17 -39.80
CA LEU A 81 13.31 -30.34 -40.17
C LEU A 81 13.41 -30.52 -41.68
N ARG A 82 12.28 -30.36 -42.40
CA ARG A 82 12.29 -30.38 -43.88
C ARG A 82 13.16 -29.28 -44.45
N ALA A 83 13.12 -28.07 -43.88
CA ALA A 83 13.93 -26.95 -44.34
C ALA A 83 15.45 -27.19 -44.09
N MET A 84 15.82 -27.79 -42.96
CA MET A 84 17.19 -28.20 -42.64
C MET A 84 17.73 -29.32 -43.56
N GLN A 85 16.83 -30.17 -44.06
CA GLN A 85 17.18 -31.28 -44.95
C GLN A 85 17.26 -30.88 -46.43
N LYS A 86 16.72 -29.73 -46.85
CA LYS A 86 16.78 -29.26 -48.24
C LYS A 86 18.22 -28.97 -48.69
N PRO A 87 18.75 -29.64 -49.72
CA PRO A 87 20.10 -29.41 -50.21
C PRO A 87 20.09 -28.17 -51.11
N GLY A 88 20.40 -26.99 -50.56
CA GLY A 88 20.39 -25.77 -51.37
C GLY A 88 20.79 -24.50 -50.62
N LYS A 89 21.98 -24.50 -50.04
CA LYS A 89 22.83 -23.34 -49.64
C LYS A 89 23.92 -23.80 -48.66
N ARG A 90 24.84 -24.68 -49.11
CA ARG A 90 26.08 -24.96 -48.37
C ARG A 90 27.20 -24.10 -48.95
N GLY A 91 27.53 -23.01 -48.27
CA GLY A 91 28.90 -22.50 -48.29
C GLY A 91 29.72 -23.33 -47.29
N PHE A 92 30.81 -23.91 -47.74
CA PHE A 92 31.94 -24.40 -46.92
C PHE A 92 31.62 -25.35 -45.75
N PHE A 93 31.29 -26.61 -46.06
CA PHE A 93 31.59 -27.73 -45.15
C PHE A 93 33.00 -28.23 -45.44
N SER A 94 33.95 -27.95 -44.56
CA SER A 94 35.30 -28.52 -44.63
C SER A 94 35.30 -29.98 -44.12
N LYS A 95 35.96 -30.85 -44.90
CA LYS A 95 36.25 -32.29 -44.66
C LYS A 95 36.96 -32.48 -43.30
N LYS A 96 36.76 -33.53 -42.49
CA LYS A 96 36.82 -34.99 -42.70
C LYS A 96 36.02 -35.65 -41.55
N SER A 97 35.24 -36.72 -41.75
CA SER A 97 35.75 -38.07 -41.57
C SER A 97 34.89 -39.11 -42.31
N SER A 98 35.56 -40.19 -42.71
CA SER A 98 35.02 -41.39 -43.34
C SER A 98 34.27 -42.27 -42.34
N GLY A 99 33.00 -42.53 -42.60
CA GLY A 99 32.19 -43.52 -41.91
C GLY A 99 30.75 -43.49 -42.41
N SER A 100 30.32 -44.51 -43.13
CA SER A 100 28.93 -44.70 -43.55
C SER A 100 28.08 -45.02 -42.32
N GLN A 101 27.51 -44.00 -41.70
CA GLN A 101 26.37 -44.17 -40.79
C GLN A 101 25.18 -43.35 -41.30
N VAL A 102 24.05 -44.04 -41.34
CA VAL A 102 22.70 -43.50 -41.56
C VAL A 102 22.55 -42.24 -40.70
N ARG A 103 22.30 -41.08 -41.33
CA ARG A 103 22.00 -39.84 -40.60
C ARG A 103 20.81 -40.11 -39.65
N GLU A 104 21.07 -40.08 -38.35
CA GLU A 104 20.05 -40.16 -37.32
C GLU A 104 18.92 -39.16 -37.61
N LYS A 105 17.68 -39.61 -37.39
CA LYS A 105 16.49 -38.78 -37.56
C LYS A 105 16.58 -37.60 -36.60
N PHE A 106 16.79 -36.41 -37.13
CA PHE A 106 16.81 -35.15 -36.36
C PHE A 106 15.52 -35.02 -35.53
N THR A 107 15.68 -34.82 -34.22
CA THR A 107 14.61 -34.87 -33.21
C THR A 107 14.09 -33.47 -32.83
N PHE A 108 13.01 -33.42 -32.04
CA PHE A 108 12.53 -32.18 -31.45
C PHE A 108 13.55 -31.56 -30.49
N GLU A 109 14.31 -32.39 -29.77
CA GLU A 109 15.39 -31.97 -28.89
C GLU A 109 16.53 -31.30 -29.68
N ASP A 110 16.93 -31.87 -30.81
CA ASP A 110 17.94 -31.27 -31.70
C ASP A 110 17.51 -29.89 -32.23
N MET A 111 16.21 -29.70 -32.46
CA MET A 111 15.65 -28.41 -32.88
C MET A 111 15.79 -27.34 -31.77
N LEU A 112 15.79 -27.74 -30.51
CA LEU A 112 15.91 -26.84 -29.35
C LEU A 112 17.34 -26.74 -28.80
N CYS A 113 18.33 -27.44 -29.37
CA CYS A 113 19.73 -27.32 -28.96
C CYS A 113 20.51 -26.27 -29.74
N PHE A 114 21.63 -25.83 -29.19
CA PHE A 114 22.53 -24.86 -29.80
C PHE A 114 22.89 -25.25 -31.24
N GLN A 115 22.92 -24.26 -32.12
CA GLN A 115 23.47 -24.42 -33.47
C GLN A 115 24.30 -23.19 -33.86
N ARG A 116 25.28 -23.41 -34.75
CA ARG A 116 26.17 -22.36 -35.27
C ARG A 116 25.63 -21.69 -36.53
N ASP A 117 24.95 -22.46 -37.38
CA ASP A 117 24.44 -21.96 -38.66
C ASP A 117 23.10 -21.23 -38.48
N PRO A 118 22.79 -20.22 -39.33
CA PRO A 118 21.49 -19.57 -39.32
C PRO A 118 20.31 -20.54 -39.50
N ILE A 119 19.21 -20.34 -38.76
CA ILE A 119 17.97 -21.10 -38.97
C ILE A 119 17.41 -20.87 -40.40
N PRO A 120 16.84 -21.90 -41.04
CA PRO A 120 16.25 -21.77 -42.37
C PRO A 120 14.79 -21.24 -42.35
N THR A 121 14.10 -21.35 -41.22
CA THR A 121 12.73 -20.89 -40.97
C THR A 121 12.56 -20.64 -39.46
N SER A 122 11.46 -20.05 -39.01
CA SER A 122 11.18 -19.84 -37.59
C SER A 122 11.03 -21.16 -36.80
N LEU A 123 11.24 -21.10 -35.48
CA LEU A 123 11.04 -22.23 -34.58
C LEU A 123 9.55 -22.42 -34.25
N LEU A 124 8.82 -21.34 -34.05
CA LEU A 124 7.39 -21.35 -33.78
C LEU A 124 6.58 -21.23 -35.07
N LYS A 125 5.37 -21.81 -35.07
CA LYS A 125 4.35 -21.59 -36.09
C LYS A 125 3.85 -20.13 -35.99
N ILE A 126 4.42 -19.26 -36.81
CA ILE A 126 4.08 -17.84 -36.91
C ILE A 126 3.58 -17.50 -38.31
N ASN A 127 3.00 -16.31 -38.48
CA ASN A 127 2.57 -15.84 -39.79
C ASN A 127 3.74 -15.83 -40.81
N SER A 128 3.48 -16.27 -42.05
CA SER A 128 4.47 -16.36 -43.13
C SER A 128 5.23 -15.05 -43.36
N ASP A 129 4.58 -13.91 -43.18
CA ASP A 129 5.19 -12.58 -43.35
C ASP A 129 6.27 -12.27 -42.32
N LEU A 130 6.24 -12.97 -41.18
CA LEU A 130 7.17 -12.81 -40.07
C LEU A 130 8.32 -13.80 -40.10
N VAL A 131 8.23 -14.90 -40.88
CA VAL A 131 9.28 -15.93 -40.97
C VAL A 131 10.62 -15.34 -41.40
N SER A 132 10.62 -14.46 -42.41
CA SER A 132 11.85 -13.79 -42.88
C SER A 132 12.48 -12.90 -41.80
N ARG A 133 11.67 -12.34 -40.90
CA ARG A 133 12.14 -11.54 -39.76
C ARG A 133 12.68 -12.43 -38.65
N ALA A 134 12.03 -13.56 -38.37
CA ALA A 134 12.51 -14.56 -37.41
C ALA A 134 13.89 -15.11 -37.79
N VAL A 135 14.14 -15.39 -39.07
CA VAL A 135 15.47 -15.79 -39.56
C VAL A 135 16.52 -14.69 -39.32
N LYS A 136 16.15 -13.42 -39.55
CA LYS A 136 17.03 -12.28 -39.26
C LYS A 136 17.28 -12.09 -37.76
N LEU A 137 16.29 -12.34 -36.90
CA LEU A 137 16.48 -12.32 -35.44
C LEU A 137 17.57 -13.31 -35.03
N PHE A 138 17.52 -14.53 -35.56
CA PHE A 138 18.51 -15.55 -35.22
C PHE A 138 19.92 -15.18 -35.67
N GLN A 139 20.08 -14.60 -36.86
CA GLN A 139 21.38 -14.08 -37.32
C GLN A 139 21.92 -12.98 -36.39
N MET A 140 21.04 -12.11 -35.88
CA MET A 140 21.44 -11.10 -34.92
C MET A 140 21.84 -11.70 -33.56
N ILE A 141 21.20 -12.79 -33.12
CA ILE A 141 21.58 -13.54 -31.92
C ILE A 141 22.97 -14.16 -32.10
N LEU A 142 23.24 -14.84 -33.23
CA LEU A 142 24.55 -15.42 -33.53
C LEU A 142 25.66 -14.35 -33.54
N LYS A 143 25.39 -13.19 -34.16
CA LYS A 143 26.31 -12.05 -34.18
C LYS A 143 26.55 -11.45 -32.79
N TYR A 144 25.50 -11.35 -31.97
CA TYR A 144 25.60 -10.88 -30.59
C TYR A 144 26.49 -11.79 -29.74
N MET A 145 26.30 -13.12 -29.88
CA MET A 145 27.09 -14.13 -29.19
C MET A 145 28.54 -14.21 -29.68
N GLY A 146 28.83 -13.67 -30.88
CA GLY A 146 30.15 -13.74 -31.51
C GLY A 146 30.40 -15.05 -32.26
N VAL A 147 29.36 -15.82 -32.58
CA VAL A 147 29.47 -17.12 -33.28
C VAL A 147 29.83 -16.90 -34.75
N ASP A 148 29.23 -15.91 -35.41
CA ASP A 148 29.55 -15.52 -36.80
C ASP A 148 30.94 -14.87 -36.94
N SER A 149 31.57 -14.52 -35.81
CA SER A 149 32.84 -13.78 -35.73
C SER A 149 34.06 -14.69 -35.54
N ALA A 150 33.92 -16.01 -35.66
CA ALA A 150 35.02 -16.96 -35.42
C ALA A 150 36.27 -16.70 -36.29
N ASP A 151 36.11 -16.05 -37.45
CA ASP A 151 37.20 -15.64 -38.36
C ASP A 151 37.65 -14.17 -38.19
N ARG A 152 37.06 -13.39 -37.26
CA ARG A 152 37.44 -11.99 -37.01
C ARG A 152 38.51 -11.89 -35.92
N VAL A 153 39.55 -11.08 -36.17
CA VAL A 153 40.66 -10.82 -35.24
C VAL A 153 40.22 -10.09 -33.96
N THR A 154 39.10 -9.35 -34.00
CA THR A 154 38.60 -8.55 -32.89
C THR A 154 37.21 -9.02 -32.41
N PRO A 155 37.00 -9.25 -31.10
CA PRO A 155 35.69 -9.55 -30.53
C PRO A 155 34.64 -8.47 -30.83
N THR A 156 33.36 -8.85 -30.88
CA THR A 156 32.24 -7.90 -31.00
C THR A 156 32.30 -6.87 -29.88
N SER A 157 32.42 -5.58 -30.24
CA SER A 157 32.53 -4.50 -29.26
C SER A 157 31.26 -4.34 -28.43
N LEU A 158 31.37 -3.72 -27.25
CA LEU A 158 30.20 -3.40 -26.42
C LEU A 158 29.20 -2.51 -27.18
N GLU A 159 29.70 -1.56 -27.97
CA GLU A 159 28.92 -0.70 -28.87
C GLU A 159 28.04 -1.51 -29.83
N GLU A 160 28.66 -2.44 -30.56
CA GLU A 160 27.97 -3.24 -31.56
C GLU A 160 26.93 -4.17 -30.89
N ARG A 161 27.22 -4.68 -29.69
CA ARG A 161 26.25 -5.44 -28.90
C ARG A 161 25.04 -4.60 -28.50
N ILE A 162 25.22 -3.38 -28.02
CA ILE A 162 24.13 -2.47 -27.65
C ILE A 162 23.24 -2.17 -28.87
N GLU A 163 23.85 -1.89 -30.03
CA GLU A 163 23.10 -1.63 -31.27
C GLU A 163 22.29 -2.85 -31.71
N LEU A 164 22.86 -4.06 -31.60
CA LEU A 164 22.16 -5.31 -31.90
C LEU A 164 20.95 -5.52 -30.99
N VAL A 165 21.09 -5.30 -29.69
CA VAL A 165 19.99 -5.40 -28.72
C VAL A 165 18.87 -4.41 -29.05
N GLY A 166 19.20 -3.15 -29.34
CA GLY A 166 18.21 -2.16 -29.76
C GLY A 166 17.47 -2.55 -31.05
N LYS A 167 18.17 -3.15 -32.02
CA LYS A 167 17.56 -3.69 -33.24
C LYS A 167 16.65 -4.90 -32.96
N LEU A 168 17.00 -5.77 -32.00
CA LEU A 168 16.15 -6.89 -31.58
C LEU A 168 14.83 -6.36 -31.00
N TYR A 169 14.90 -5.44 -30.04
CA TYR A 169 13.71 -4.83 -29.42
C TYR A 169 12.81 -4.12 -30.43
N LYS A 170 13.40 -3.41 -31.41
CA LYS A 170 12.63 -2.76 -32.48
C LYS A 170 11.75 -3.75 -33.27
N GLN A 171 12.16 -5.01 -33.38
CA GLN A 171 11.41 -6.04 -34.09
C GLN A 171 10.39 -6.75 -33.20
N SER A 172 10.78 -7.09 -31.95
CA SER A 172 10.03 -7.99 -31.06
C SER A 172 9.13 -7.28 -30.04
N LEU A 173 9.49 -6.09 -29.53
CA LEU A 173 8.81 -5.49 -28.36
C LEU A 173 7.30 -5.24 -28.59
N LYS A 174 6.92 -4.79 -29.79
CA LYS A 174 5.51 -4.53 -30.14
C LYS A 174 4.79 -5.72 -30.78
N ARG A 175 5.48 -6.82 -31.09
CA ARG A 175 4.93 -7.96 -31.83
C ARG A 175 5.06 -9.25 -31.02
N SER A 176 3.96 -9.69 -30.42
CA SER A 176 3.93 -10.88 -29.55
C SER A 176 4.50 -12.14 -30.21
N GLU A 177 4.17 -12.42 -31.48
CA GLU A 177 4.69 -13.59 -32.21
C GLU A 177 6.22 -13.58 -32.33
N LEU A 178 6.82 -12.42 -32.66
CA LEU A 178 8.28 -12.29 -32.77
C LEU A 178 8.97 -12.24 -31.40
N ARG A 179 8.26 -11.83 -30.35
CA ARG A 179 8.76 -11.87 -28.97
C ARG A 179 8.88 -13.30 -28.48
N ASP A 180 7.84 -14.11 -28.67
CA ASP A 180 7.88 -15.54 -28.32
C ASP A 180 8.95 -16.29 -29.12
N GLU A 181 9.04 -15.98 -30.42
CA GLU A 181 10.09 -16.54 -31.28
C GLU A 181 11.49 -16.15 -30.80
N LEU A 182 11.70 -14.89 -30.38
CA LEU A 182 12.99 -14.45 -29.82
C LEU A 182 13.34 -15.24 -28.55
N PHE A 183 12.39 -15.41 -27.62
CA PHE A 183 12.62 -16.21 -26.41
C PHE A 183 12.95 -17.68 -26.73
N ALA A 184 12.22 -18.28 -27.67
CA ALA A 184 12.49 -19.65 -28.12
C ALA A 184 13.88 -19.78 -28.76
N GLN A 185 14.27 -18.82 -29.61
CA GLN A 185 15.58 -18.81 -30.26
C GLN A 185 16.73 -18.59 -29.28
N VAL A 186 16.59 -17.69 -28.30
CA VAL A 186 17.62 -17.49 -27.28
C VAL A 186 17.72 -18.73 -26.37
N SER A 187 16.59 -19.33 -25.98
CA SER A 187 16.57 -20.60 -25.22
C SER A 187 17.24 -21.74 -25.99
N LYS A 188 17.09 -21.78 -27.32
CA LYS A 188 17.80 -22.73 -28.17
C LYS A 188 19.32 -22.56 -28.05
N GLN A 189 19.80 -21.32 -28.04
CA GLN A 189 21.23 -21.03 -27.98
C GLN A 189 21.86 -21.22 -26.58
N THR A 190 21.05 -21.40 -25.53
CA THR A 190 21.53 -21.73 -24.18
C THR A 190 21.62 -23.25 -23.94
N ARG A 191 20.82 -24.08 -24.62
CA ARG A 191 20.78 -25.53 -24.45
C ARG A 191 21.93 -26.23 -25.18
N ASN A 192 22.65 -27.12 -24.49
CA ASN A 192 23.77 -27.91 -25.06
C ASN A 192 24.80 -27.06 -25.83
N ASN A 193 25.07 -25.85 -25.34
CA ASN A 193 26.05 -24.96 -25.95
C ASN A 193 27.48 -25.41 -25.57
N PRO A 194 28.31 -25.84 -26.54
CA PRO A 194 29.64 -26.39 -26.25
C PRO A 194 30.66 -25.34 -25.84
N ASP A 195 30.40 -24.05 -26.10
CA ASP A 195 31.32 -22.96 -25.81
C ASP A 195 30.81 -22.14 -24.62
N ARG A 196 31.66 -22.02 -23.59
CA ARG A 196 31.34 -21.30 -22.36
C ARG A 196 31.01 -19.83 -22.61
N GLN A 197 31.78 -19.16 -23.47
CA GLN A 197 31.61 -17.73 -23.73
C GLN A 197 30.33 -17.47 -24.52
N TYR A 198 29.99 -18.35 -25.47
CA TYR A 198 28.72 -18.28 -26.20
C TYR A 198 27.53 -18.52 -25.27
N SER A 199 27.64 -19.49 -24.35
CA SER A 199 26.59 -19.76 -23.36
C SER A 199 26.32 -18.55 -22.47
N ILE A 200 27.37 -17.94 -21.91
CA ILE A 200 27.24 -16.71 -21.10
C ILE A 200 26.58 -15.59 -21.90
N ARG A 201 26.95 -15.39 -23.18
CA ARG A 201 26.34 -14.36 -24.04
C ARG A 201 24.86 -14.65 -24.34
N ALA A 202 24.49 -15.91 -24.53
CA ALA A 202 23.09 -16.29 -24.74
C ALA A 202 22.25 -16.01 -23.49
N TRP A 203 22.76 -16.33 -22.30
CA TRP A 203 22.10 -16.04 -21.03
C TRP A 203 22.05 -14.54 -20.70
N GLU A 204 23.09 -13.78 -21.02
CA GLU A 204 23.10 -12.31 -20.94
C GLU A 204 21.99 -11.70 -21.82
N LEU A 205 21.82 -12.22 -23.04
CA LEU A 205 20.74 -11.79 -23.94
C LEU A 205 19.35 -12.21 -23.45
N MET A 206 19.24 -13.41 -22.85
CA MET A 206 17.99 -13.87 -22.23
C MET A 206 17.58 -12.94 -21.09
N TYR A 207 18.54 -12.57 -20.23
CA TYR A 207 18.32 -11.65 -19.12
C TYR A 207 17.89 -10.26 -19.58
N LEU A 208 18.55 -9.72 -20.62
CA LEU A 208 18.14 -8.48 -21.27
C LEU A 208 16.69 -8.52 -21.75
N CYS A 209 16.31 -9.59 -22.48
CA CYS A 209 14.94 -9.75 -22.99
C CYS A 209 13.92 -9.81 -21.85
N ALA A 210 14.17 -10.65 -20.84
CA ALA A 210 13.30 -10.81 -19.68
C ALA A 210 13.13 -9.52 -18.85
N SER A 211 14.14 -8.65 -18.84
CA SER A 211 14.12 -7.36 -18.14
C SER A 211 13.26 -6.31 -18.84
N CYS A 212 12.96 -6.49 -20.13
CA CYS A 212 12.22 -5.52 -20.95
C CYS A 212 10.80 -6.01 -21.27
N MET A 213 10.57 -7.32 -21.34
CA MET A 213 9.29 -7.89 -21.74
C MET A 213 9.12 -9.33 -21.28
N PRO A 214 7.89 -9.76 -20.93
CA PRO A 214 7.60 -11.16 -20.69
C PRO A 214 7.28 -11.90 -22.01
N PRO A 215 7.55 -13.21 -22.09
CA PRO A 215 6.95 -14.07 -23.12
C PRO A 215 5.41 -14.10 -22.97
N SER A 216 4.70 -14.62 -23.98
CA SER A 216 3.26 -14.92 -23.84
C SER A 216 3.02 -15.96 -22.74
N LYS A 217 1.77 -16.06 -22.25
CA LYS A 217 1.38 -17.03 -21.21
C LYS A 217 1.78 -18.47 -21.57
N ASP A 218 1.65 -18.83 -22.85
CA ASP A 218 1.90 -20.19 -23.31
C ASP A 218 3.40 -20.53 -23.30
N ILE A 219 4.26 -19.64 -23.80
CA ILE A 219 5.72 -19.85 -23.77
C ILE A 219 6.29 -19.58 -22.37
N GLY A 220 5.67 -18.71 -21.60
CA GLY A 220 6.15 -18.25 -20.30
C GLY A 220 6.23 -19.34 -19.24
N VAL A 221 5.28 -20.28 -19.23
CA VAL A 221 5.32 -21.42 -18.29
C VAL A 221 6.53 -22.29 -18.58
N TYR A 222 6.71 -22.71 -19.84
CA TYR A 222 7.86 -23.50 -20.28
C TYR A 222 9.20 -22.80 -20.02
N LEU A 223 9.29 -21.50 -20.37
CA LEU A 223 10.52 -20.76 -20.19
C LEU A 223 10.87 -20.58 -18.71
N SER A 224 9.88 -20.31 -17.85
CA SER A 224 10.11 -20.14 -16.42
C SER A 224 10.60 -21.43 -15.77
N GLU A 225 10.03 -22.58 -16.13
CA GLU A 225 10.47 -23.90 -15.67
C GLU A 225 11.90 -24.20 -16.13
N TYR A 226 12.20 -23.95 -17.42
CA TYR A 226 13.55 -24.13 -17.96
C TYR A 226 14.59 -23.26 -17.23
N VAL A 227 14.31 -21.96 -17.09
CA VAL A 227 15.21 -21.02 -16.41
C VAL A 227 15.38 -21.39 -14.93
N HIS A 228 14.31 -21.83 -14.27
CA HIS A 228 14.37 -22.31 -12.89
C HIS A 228 15.29 -23.53 -12.74
N ASN A 229 15.19 -24.50 -13.64
CA ASN A 229 16.02 -25.71 -13.62
C ASN A 229 17.50 -25.38 -13.84
N VAL A 230 17.82 -24.44 -14.74
CA VAL A 230 19.20 -24.01 -14.98
C VAL A 230 19.74 -23.19 -13.80
N ALA A 231 18.92 -22.31 -13.21
CA ALA A 231 19.33 -21.49 -12.06
C ALA A 231 19.70 -22.34 -10.83
N HIS A 232 19.04 -23.49 -10.64
CA HIS A 232 19.27 -24.40 -9.51
C HIS A 232 20.02 -25.69 -9.90
N GLY A 233 20.50 -25.79 -11.14
CA GLY A 233 21.14 -26.99 -11.65
C GLY A 233 22.56 -27.15 -11.10
N VAL A 234 22.79 -28.19 -10.29
CA VAL A 234 24.04 -28.45 -9.57
C VAL A 234 25.28 -28.55 -10.48
N THR A 235 25.11 -28.99 -11.72
CA THR A 235 26.17 -29.17 -12.73
C THR A 235 26.38 -27.97 -13.65
N THR A 236 25.61 -26.90 -13.48
CA THR A 236 25.65 -25.71 -14.35
C THR A 236 26.83 -24.79 -13.99
N ASP A 237 27.43 -24.13 -14.98
CA ASP A 237 28.46 -23.11 -14.75
C ASP A 237 27.92 -21.97 -13.86
N ARG A 238 28.74 -21.50 -12.91
CA ARG A 238 28.34 -20.52 -11.90
C ARG A 238 27.89 -19.18 -12.49
N ASP A 239 28.55 -18.69 -13.55
CA ASP A 239 28.17 -17.42 -14.17
C ASP A 239 26.83 -17.56 -14.90
N VAL A 240 26.60 -18.72 -15.51
CA VAL A 240 25.31 -19.07 -16.12
C VAL A 240 24.20 -19.19 -15.07
N GLN A 241 24.45 -19.83 -13.92
CA GLN A 241 23.48 -19.91 -12.82
C GLN A 241 23.06 -18.51 -12.33
N VAL A 242 24.01 -17.60 -12.15
CA VAL A 242 23.73 -16.21 -11.73
C VAL A 242 22.86 -15.49 -12.76
N LEU A 243 23.19 -15.60 -14.06
CA LEU A 243 22.38 -15.00 -15.13
C LEU A 243 20.99 -15.63 -15.23
N ALA A 244 20.86 -16.95 -15.03
CA ALA A 244 19.58 -17.64 -15.00
C ALA A 244 18.72 -17.20 -13.81
N LEU A 245 19.31 -17.02 -12.63
CA LEU A 245 18.61 -16.50 -11.46
C LEU A 245 18.14 -15.05 -11.68
N ASN A 246 19.00 -14.20 -12.24
CA ASN A 246 18.64 -12.83 -12.61
C ASN A 246 17.51 -12.79 -13.66
N THR A 247 17.58 -13.69 -14.65
CA THR A 247 16.54 -13.88 -15.66
C THR A 247 15.22 -14.30 -15.02
N LEU A 248 15.25 -15.26 -14.09
CA LEU A 248 14.06 -15.74 -13.40
C LEU A 248 13.37 -14.61 -12.63
N ASN A 249 14.14 -13.79 -11.91
CA ASN A 249 13.61 -12.64 -11.20
C ASN A 249 13.04 -11.61 -12.19
N ALA A 250 13.78 -11.26 -13.24
CA ALA A 250 13.29 -10.35 -14.27
C ALA A 250 11.99 -10.83 -14.94
N LEU A 251 11.84 -12.13 -15.19
CA LEU A 251 10.59 -12.72 -15.70
C LEU A 251 9.44 -12.54 -14.72
N LYS A 252 9.65 -12.77 -13.40
CA LYS A 252 8.60 -12.55 -12.39
C LYS A 252 8.12 -11.09 -12.40
N HIS A 253 9.05 -10.14 -12.46
CA HIS A 253 8.72 -8.71 -12.52
C HIS A 253 8.01 -8.35 -13.82
N SER A 254 8.54 -8.76 -14.99
CA SER A 254 7.96 -8.41 -16.28
C SER A 254 6.64 -9.12 -16.59
N VAL A 255 6.37 -10.29 -16.01
CA VAL A 255 5.04 -10.93 -16.12
C VAL A 255 3.98 -10.12 -15.39
N LYS A 256 4.32 -9.52 -14.24
CA LYS A 256 3.42 -8.63 -13.48
C LYS A 256 3.25 -7.28 -14.18
N ALA A 257 4.36 -6.69 -14.63
CA ALA A 257 4.37 -5.35 -15.22
C ALA A 257 4.00 -5.28 -16.70
N GLY A 258 4.05 -6.41 -17.41
CA GLY A 258 3.88 -6.45 -18.86
C GLY A 258 5.12 -5.95 -19.63
N PRO A 259 5.04 -5.86 -20.96
CA PRO A 259 6.15 -5.38 -21.78
C PRO A 259 6.35 -3.86 -21.68
N ARG A 260 7.60 -3.41 -21.69
CA ARG A 260 7.98 -1.98 -21.84
C ARG A 260 7.29 -1.35 -23.05
N HIS A 261 6.90 -0.08 -22.92
CA HIS A 261 6.30 0.70 -24.00
C HIS A 261 7.34 1.39 -24.88
N ALA A 262 8.45 1.85 -24.28
CA ALA A 262 9.58 2.42 -24.99
C ALA A 262 10.72 1.39 -25.13
N ILE A 263 11.48 1.51 -26.22
CA ILE A 263 12.70 0.72 -26.38
C ILE A 263 13.73 1.27 -25.38
N PRO A 264 14.38 0.42 -24.56
CA PRO A 264 15.40 0.84 -23.62
C PRO A 264 16.51 1.66 -24.30
N GLY A 265 16.92 2.73 -23.64
CA GLY A 265 18.00 3.60 -24.09
C GLY A 265 19.35 2.88 -24.13
N ARG A 266 20.29 3.45 -24.88
CA ARG A 266 21.68 2.95 -24.93
C ARG A 266 22.29 2.81 -23.54
N GLU A 267 22.11 3.83 -22.70
CA GLU A 267 22.63 3.88 -21.32
C GLU A 267 22.03 2.78 -20.45
N GLU A 268 20.74 2.48 -20.58
CA GLU A 268 20.08 1.38 -19.85
C GLU A 268 20.66 0.01 -20.25
N ILE A 269 20.83 -0.23 -21.55
CA ILE A 269 21.40 -1.49 -22.06
C ILE A 269 22.86 -1.63 -21.62
N GLU A 270 23.66 -0.57 -21.73
CA GLU A 270 25.04 -0.55 -21.28
C GLU A 270 25.17 -0.81 -19.78
N ALA A 271 24.31 -0.18 -18.98
CA ALA A 271 24.28 -0.35 -17.53
C ALA A 271 24.03 -1.82 -17.15
N LEU A 272 23.02 -2.46 -17.74
CA LEU A 272 22.73 -3.88 -17.49
C LEU A 272 23.88 -4.80 -17.94
N LEU A 273 24.49 -4.53 -19.10
CA LEU A 273 25.62 -5.31 -19.61
C LEU A 273 26.91 -5.16 -18.79
N THR A 274 27.08 -4.03 -18.10
CA THR A 274 28.29 -3.73 -17.31
C THR A 274 28.08 -3.88 -15.80
N GLY A 275 26.86 -4.22 -15.37
CA GLY A 275 26.50 -4.31 -13.96
C GLY A 275 26.45 -2.95 -13.25
N LYS A 276 26.40 -1.84 -14.00
CA LYS A 276 26.22 -0.50 -13.44
C LYS A 276 24.75 -0.26 -13.14
N LYS A 277 24.47 0.51 -12.09
CA LYS A 277 23.14 1.03 -11.82
C LYS A 277 23.05 2.47 -12.34
N LEU A 278 21.92 2.81 -12.97
CA LEU A 278 21.62 4.20 -13.31
C LEU A 278 20.99 4.87 -12.10
N THR A 279 21.00 6.20 -12.08
CA THR A 279 20.35 6.98 -11.03
C THR A 279 19.36 7.97 -11.62
N THR A 280 18.34 8.30 -10.84
CA THR A 280 17.38 9.36 -11.16
C THR A 280 16.94 10.06 -9.89
N ILE A 281 16.54 11.32 -10.02
CA ILE A 281 16.13 12.14 -8.89
C ILE A 281 14.61 12.03 -8.70
N VAL A 282 14.18 11.83 -7.45
CA VAL A 282 12.80 11.94 -7.02
C VAL A 282 12.68 13.12 -6.06
N PHE A 283 11.78 14.05 -6.38
CA PHE A 283 11.52 15.25 -5.59
C PHE A 283 10.39 15.04 -4.60
N PHE A 284 10.46 15.75 -3.47
CA PHE A 284 9.33 15.96 -2.57
C PHE A 284 8.65 17.31 -2.87
N LEU A 285 7.53 17.59 -2.20
CA LEU A 285 6.73 18.79 -2.46
C LEU A 285 7.33 20.09 -1.87
N ASP A 286 8.36 19.97 -1.04
CA ASP A 286 9.17 21.08 -0.54
C ASP A 286 10.43 21.33 -1.40
N GLU A 287 10.50 20.73 -2.60
CA GLU A 287 11.63 20.77 -3.54
C GLU A 287 12.93 20.11 -3.05
N THR A 288 12.92 19.48 -1.86
CA THR A 288 13.98 18.54 -1.50
C THR A 288 13.91 17.31 -2.41
N PHE A 289 15.01 16.55 -2.48
CA PHE A 289 15.07 15.40 -3.37
C PHE A 289 15.98 14.30 -2.83
N GLU A 290 15.71 13.09 -3.26
CA GLU A 290 16.57 11.93 -3.07
C GLU A 290 16.94 11.31 -4.42
N GLU A 291 18.12 10.73 -4.48
CA GLU A 291 18.61 10.02 -5.66
C GLU A 291 18.35 8.52 -5.48
N ILE A 292 17.58 7.93 -6.39
CA ILE A 292 17.29 6.50 -6.40
C ILE A 292 18.01 5.80 -7.54
N THR A 293 18.37 4.54 -7.33
CA THR A 293 18.92 3.71 -8.39
C THR A 293 17.82 3.08 -9.23
N HIS A 294 18.06 2.90 -10.52
CA HIS A 294 17.16 2.16 -11.39
C HIS A 294 17.92 1.37 -12.46
N GLY A 295 17.27 0.33 -12.95
CA GLY A 295 17.70 -0.46 -14.09
C GLY A 295 16.55 -0.68 -15.07
N MET A 296 16.80 -1.51 -16.09
CA MET A 296 15.84 -1.76 -17.17
C MET A 296 14.49 -2.32 -16.70
N ALA A 297 14.49 -3.10 -15.61
CA ALA A 297 13.32 -3.77 -15.06
C ALA A 297 12.65 -3.02 -13.90
N THR A 298 13.22 -1.89 -13.44
CA THR A 298 12.72 -1.17 -12.25
C THR A 298 11.35 -0.56 -12.52
N THR A 299 10.37 -0.95 -11.72
CA THR A 299 9.01 -0.40 -11.73
C THR A 299 8.85 0.75 -10.73
N VAL A 300 7.74 1.46 -10.80
CA VAL A 300 7.37 2.48 -9.81
C VAL A 300 7.28 1.89 -8.40
N ALA A 301 6.72 0.68 -8.25
CA ALA A 301 6.66 0.00 -6.96
C ALA A 301 8.05 -0.25 -6.36
N ASP A 302 8.98 -0.76 -7.18
CA ASP A 302 10.36 -1.03 -6.73
C ASP A 302 11.07 0.28 -6.35
N ALA A 303 10.85 1.35 -7.13
CA ALA A 303 11.39 2.68 -6.84
C ALA A 303 10.83 3.31 -5.55
N VAL A 304 9.54 3.09 -5.28
CA VAL A 304 8.89 3.52 -4.03
C VAL A 304 9.45 2.75 -2.83
N GLU A 305 9.65 1.45 -2.95
CA GLU A 305 10.25 0.63 -1.90
C GLU A 305 11.70 1.06 -1.60
N GLU A 306 12.53 1.28 -2.63
CA GLU A 306 13.89 1.79 -2.47
C GLU A 306 13.90 3.17 -1.81
N LEU A 307 13.07 4.09 -2.29
CA LEU A 307 12.96 5.44 -1.73
C LEU A 307 12.51 5.42 -0.26
N ALA A 308 11.50 4.61 0.07
CA ALA A 308 11.02 4.45 1.43
C ALA A 308 12.12 3.93 2.36
N GLY A 309 12.97 3.01 1.88
CA GLY A 309 14.17 2.55 2.60
C GLY A 309 15.18 3.67 2.85
N ILE A 310 15.45 4.52 1.86
CA ILE A 310 16.39 5.65 1.97
C ILE A 310 15.91 6.66 3.03
N ILE A 311 14.63 7.05 2.97
CA ILE A 311 14.06 8.04 3.90
C ILE A 311 13.59 7.43 5.23
N LYS A 312 13.77 6.12 5.43
CA LYS A 312 13.34 5.35 6.62
C LYS A 312 11.84 5.44 6.89
N LEU A 313 11.02 5.50 5.85
CA LEU A 313 9.56 5.50 5.96
C LEU A 313 9.05 4.07 6.13
N SER A 314 8.50 3.75 7.31
CA SER A 314 8.09 2.37 7.62
C SER A 314 6.77 1.98 6.98
N SER A 315 5.80 2.92 6.94
CA SER A 315 4.48 2.71 6.34
C SER A 315 4.34 3.57 5.07
N TYR A 316 4.71 3.00 3.93
CA TYR A 316 4.68 3.70 2.64
C TYR A 316 3.55 3.24 1.69
N SER A 317 2.67 2.33 2.13
CA SER A 317 1.62 1.75 1.27
C SER A 317 0.59 2.78 0.74
N SER A 318 0.53 3.97 1.36
CA SER A 318 -0.31 5.08 0.94
C SER A 318 0.41 6.09 0.04
N PHE A 319 1.72 5.92 -0.19
CA PHE A 319 2.55 6.79 -1.02
C PHE A 319 2.84 6.15 -2.37
N SER A 320 3.07 6.99 -3.38
CA SER A 320 3.48 6.55 -4.72
C SER A 320 4.22 7.69 -5.44
N LEU A 321 4.71 7.40 -6.64
CA LEU A 321 5.32 8.40 -7.51
C LEU A 321 4.28 9.06 -8.42
N PHE A 322 4.53 10.33 -8.70
CA PHE A 322 3.74 11.16 -9.58
C PHE A 322 4.65 11.78 -10.64
N GLU A 323 4.15 11.88 -11.87
CA GLU A 323 4.71 12.75 -12.88
C GLU A 323 4.21 14.17 -12.60
N CYS A 324 5.13 15.07 -12.24
CA CYS A 324 4.86 16.49 -12.17
C CYS A 324 5.22 17.14 -13.51
N ARG A 325 4.26 17.80 -14.14
CA ARG A 325 4.45 18.63 -15.33
C ARG A 325 4.25 20.09 -14.97
N LYS A 326 5.29 20.89 -15.18
CA LYS A 326 5.27 22.33 -14.96
C LYS A 326 5.59 23.05 -16.27
N ILE A 327 4.61 23.81 -16.77
CA ILE A 327 4.81 24.68 -17.92
C ILE A 327 5.40 26.00 -17.40
N VAL A 328 6.68 26.25 -17.71
CA VAL A 328 7.30 27.53 -17.39
C VAL A 328 7.00 28.47 -18.56
N ALA A 329 5.94 29.26 -18.40
CA ALA A 329 5.66 30.36 -19.33
C ALA A 329 6.79 31.41 -19.24
N GLY A 330 7.17 31.98 -20.39
CA GLY A 330 8.07 33.13 -20.42
C GLY A 330 7.55 34.27 -19.52
N SER A 331 8.46 35.11 -19.03
CA SER A 331 8.36 36.08 -17.93
C SER A 331 7.23 37.15 -17.97
N LYS A 332 6.12 36.94 -18.68
CA LYS A 332 5.02 37.91 -18.85
C LYS A 332 3.62 37.38 -18.50
N SER A 333 3.43 36.15 -18.05
CA SER A 333 2.12 35.69 -17.54
C SER A 333 2.06 35.76 -16.01
N PRO A 334 1.06 36.44 -15.40
CA PRO A 334 0.90 36.53 -13.95
C PRO A 334 0.30 35.26 -13.31
N ASP A 335 -0.11 34.28 -14.12
CA ASP A 335 -0.55 32.97 -13.64
C ASP A 335 0.68 32.10 -13.36
N PRO A 336 0.88 31.60 -12.12
CA PRO A 336 1.82 30.53 -11.89
C PRO A 336 1.36 29.35 -12.75
N GLY A 337 2.19 28.92 -13.71
CA GLY A 337 1.83 27.85 -14.62
C GLY A 337 1.29 26.64 -13.86
N ASN A 338 0.14 26.12 -14.29
CA ASN A 338 -0.52 24.99 -13.63
C ASN A 338 0.46 23.83 -13.49
N GLU A 339 0.86 23.55 -12.25
CA GLU A 339 1.61 22.36 -11.89
C GLU A 339 0.63 21.19 -11.83
N GLU A 340 0.74 20.28 -12.80
CA GLU A 340 -0.12 19.11 -12.89
C GLU A 340 0.63 17.90 -12.34
N HIS A 341 0.04 17.23 -11.35
CA HIS A 341 0.57 15.98 -10.80
C HIS A 341 -0.28 14.81 -11.27
N ILE A 342 0.32 13.92 -12.04
CA ILE A 342 -0.34 12.74 -12.62
C ILE A 342 0.15 11.51 -11.87
N GLY A 343 -0.78 10.76 -11.25
CA GLY A 343 -0.45 9.54 -10.52
C GLY A 343 0.11 8.47 -11.43
N LEU A 344 1.16 7.77 -10.98
CA LEU A 344 1.76 6.69 -11.74
C LEU A 344 1.18 5.33 -11.32
N ASP A 345 1.11 4.40 -12.27
CA ASP A 345 0.81 2.99 -12.01
C ASP A 345 2.05 2.32 -11.41
N ASP A 346 1.84 1.53 -10.36
CA ASP A 346 2.90 0.86 -9.60
C ASP A 346 3.74 -0.08 -10.48
N ASN A 347 3.15 -0.61 -11.56
CA ASN A 347 3.84 -1.50 -12.48
C ASN A 347 4.46 -0.79 -13.69
N LYS A 348 4.31 0.54 -13.82
CA LYS A 348 4.95 1.30 -14.90
C LYS A 348 6.47 1.31 -14.69
N TYR A 349 7.22 1.17 -15.78
CA TYR A 349 8.68 1.18 -15.72
C TYR A 349 9.24 2.61 -15.60
N ILE A 350 10.24 2.79 -14.73
CA ILE A 350 10.95 4.08 -14.59
C ILE A 350 11.62 4.48 -15.91
N GLY A 351 12.24 3.53 -16.62
CA GLY A 351 12.87 3.82 -17.92
C GLY A 351 11.89 4.33 -18.98
N ASP A 352 10.63 3.86 -18.98
CA ASP A 352 9.60 4.38 -19.90
C ASP A 352 9.20 5.82 -19.52
N LEU A 353 9.10 6.12 -18.23
CA LEU A 353 8.79 7.47 -17.74
C LEU A 353 9.87 8.49 -18.14
N LEU A 354 11.14 8.13 -17.94
CA LEU A 354 12.25 9.00 -18.30
C LEU A 354 12.33 9.22 -19.82
N ALA A 355 12.04 8.18 -20.61
CA ALA A 355 11.93 8.30 -22.07
C ALA A 355 10.77 9.22 -22.49
N ASP A 356 9.61 9.11 -21.84
CA ASP A 356 8.45 9.98 -22.05
C ASP A 356 8.80 11.45 -21.72
N PHE A 357 9.50 11.71 -20.61
CA PHE A 357 9.91 13.06 -20.20
C PHE A 357 10.86 13.69 -21.22
N LYS A 358 11.84 12.92 -21.70
CA LYS A 358 12.76 13.37 -22.75
C LYS A 358 12.01 13.69 -24.04
N ALA A 359 11.10 12.80 -24.46
CA ALA A 359 10.30 13.00 -25.66
C ALA A 359 9.34 14.20 -25.54
N ALA A 360 8.78 14.45 -24.36
CA ALA A 360 7.91 15.61 -24.11
C ALA A 360 8.69 16.92 -24.22
N LYS A 361 9.89 16.98 -23.65
CA LYS A 361 10.81 18.13 -23.73
C LYS A 361 11.23 18.42 -25.18
N ASP A 362 11.48 17.39 -25.99
CA ASP A 362 11.85 17.56 -27.40
C ASP A 362 10.68 18.07 -28.26
N ARG A 363 9.43 17.73 -27.89
CA ARG A 363 8.22 18.16 -28.62
C ARG A 363 7.81 19.60 -28.33
N SER A 364 8.15 20.15 -27.16
CA SER A 364 7.63 21.43 -26.66
C SER A 364 8.29 22.67 -27.28
N LYS A 365 8.50 22.70 -28.62
CA LYS A 365 9.14 23.74 -29.45
C LYS A 365 8.95 25.21 -28.96
N GLY A 366 9.72 25.63 -27.95
CA GLY A 366 9.74 27.01 -27.42
C GLY A 366 9.17 27.20 -26.01
N GLU A 367 8.43 26.23 -25.44
CA GLU A 367 7.97 26.25 -24.05
C GLU A 367 8.88 25.33 -23.19
N ILE A 368 9.34 25.85 -22.05
CA ILE A 368 10.13 25.05 -21.10
C ILE A 368 9.14 24.20 -20.30
N LEU A 369 8.93 22.96 -20.76
CA LEU A 369 8.20 21.94 -20.02
C LEU A 369 9.16 21.23 -19.07
N HIS A 370 8.98 21.42 -17.77
CA HIS A 370 9.73 20.70 -16.75
C HIS A 370 8.91 19.47 -16.30
N CYS A 371 9.46 18.28 -16.54
CA CYS A 371 8.90 17.02 -16.07
C CYS A 371 9.78 16.48 -14.93
N LYS A 372 9.20 16.24 -13.75
CA LYS A 372 9.92 15.68 -12.59
C LYS A 372 9.13 14.53 -11.96
N LEU A 373 9.86 13.56 -11.39
CA LEU A 373 9.26 12.55 -10.51
C LEU A 373 9.02 13.17 -9.13
N THR A 374 7.83 13.00 -8.58
CA THR A 374 7.47 13.51 -7.26
C THR A 374 6.92 12.39 -6.38
N PHE A 375 7.47 12.24 -5.18
CA PHE A 375 6.93 11.33 -4.18
C PHE A 375 5.88 12.04 -3.33
N LYS A 376 4.66 11.49 -3.29
CA LYS A 376 3.58 12.04 -2.45
C LYS A 376 2.60 10.95 -2.04
N ARG A 377 1.79 11.27 -1.03
CA ARG A 377 0.70 10.40 -0.57
C ARG A 377 -0.41 10.39 -1.63
N LYS A 378 -0.75 9.19 -2.10
CA LYS A 378 -1.78 8.90 -3.10
C LYS A 378 -3.09 8.46 -2.46
N LEU A 379 -3.03 7.71 -1.36
CA LEU A 379 -4.19 7.13 -0.67
C LEU A 379 -4.36 7.74 0.72
N PHE A 380 -5.59 8.13 1.05
CA PHE A 380 -5.91 8.77 2.33
C PHE A 380 -6.85 7.89 3.16
N ARG A 381 -6.33 6.83 3.78
CA ARG A 381 -7.15 5.98 4.67
C ARG A 381 -7.30 6.63 6.03
N GLU A 382 -8.40 6.37 6.70
CA GLU A 382 -8.59 6.85 8.07
C GLU A 382 -7.71 6.08 9.05
N SER A 383 -7.45 4.79 8.78
CA SER A 383 -6.50 3.97 9.56
C SER A 383 -5.10 4.58 9.61
N ASP A 384 -4.73 5.35 8.58
CA ASP A 384 -3.40 5.98 8.50
C ASP A 384 -3.25 7.15 9.49
N GLU A 385 -4.35 7.66 10.07
CA GLU A 385 -4.28 8.75 11.07
C GLU A 385 -3.62 8.29 12.38
N ALA A 386 -3.64 6.99 12.67
CA ALA A 386 -2.97 6.40 13.83
C ALA A 386 -1.45 6.24 13.64
N ILE A 387 -0.91 6.51 12.45
CA ILE A 387 0.51 6.34 12.16
C ILE A 387 1.29 7.52 12.77
N GLY A 388 2.05 7.24 13.83
CA GLY A 388 2.93 8.19 14.52
C GLY A 388 4.38 8.21 14.03
N ASP A 389 4.70 7.59 12.88
CA ASP A 389 6.06 7.63 12.29
C ASP A 389 6.45 9.09 11.96
N PRO A 390 7.54 9.65 12.52
CA PRO A 390 7.93 11.03 12.30
C PRO A 390 8.10 11.41 10.82
N MET A 391 8.65 10.51 10.00
CA MET A 391 8.80 10.76 8.56
C MET A 391 7.44 10.79 7.86
N PHE A 392 6.53 9.88 8.24
CA PHE A 392 5.16 9.87 7.74
C PHE A 392 4.42 11.17 8.06
N VAL A 393 4.53 11.65 9.30
CA VAL A 393 3.92 12.90 9.76
C VAL A 393 4.53 14.11 9.05
N GLN A 394 5.85 14.13 8.88
CA GLN A 394 6.56 15.19 8.14
C GLN A 394 6.10 15.26 6.68
N LEU A 395 6.04 14.13 5.97
CA LEU A 395 5.56 14.10 4.59
C LEU A 395 4.08 14.52 4.47
N CYS A 396 3.24 14.10 5.42
CA CYS A 396 1.84 14.55 5.48
C CYS A 396 1.74 16.07 5.67
N TYR A 397 2.59 16.65 6.54
CA TYR A 397 2.64 18.09 6.75
C TYR A 397 3.09 18.83 5.49
N VAL A 398 4.18 18.39 4.87
CA VAL A 398 4.70 19.00 3.63
C VAL A 398 3.64 18.96 2.53
N GLN A 399 2.90 17.86 2.38
CA GLN A 399 1.83 17.76 1.38
C GLN A 399 0.64 18.65 1.69
N LEU A 400 0.15 18.69 2.94
CA LEU A 400 -0.96 19.56 3.32
C LEU A 400 -0.59 21.04 3.28
N GLN A 401 0.64 21.39 3.63
CA GLN A 401 1.19 22.73 3.45
C GLN A 401 1.18 23.11 1.97
N HIS A 402 1.74 22.27 1.10
CA HIS A 402 1.74 22.52 -0.35
C HIS A 402 0.32 22.76 -0.88
N ASP A 403 -0.62 21.88 -0.53
CA ASP A 403 -2.02 22.01 -0.96
C ASP A 403 -2.70 23.28 -0.40
N TYR A 404 -2.42 23.65 0.86
CA TYR A 404 -2.91 24.87 1.48
C TYR A 404 -2.41 26.12 0.74
N ILE A 405 -1.10 26.20 0.44
CA ILE A 405 -0.49 27.35 -0.25
C ILE A 405 -1.00 27.49 -1.69
N LEU A 406 -1.30 26.39 -2.38
CA LEU A 406 -1.99 26.42 -3.69
C LEU A 406 -3.43 26.95 -3.60
N GLY A 407 -3.97 27.16 -2.40
CA GLY A 407 -5.34 27.58 -2.16
C GLY A 407 -6.34 26.43 -2.30
N ASN A 408 -5.90 25.18 -2.16
CA ASN A 408 -6.82 24.03 -2.27
C ASN A 408 -7.77 23.92 -1.07
N TYR A 409 -7.40 24.49 0.07
CA TYR A 409 -8.23 24.55 1.28
C TYR A 409 -8.79 25.96 1.44
N PRO A 410 -10.06 26.21 1.03
CA PRO A 410 -10.69 27.52 1.22
C PRO A 410 -11.06 27.70 2.69
N VAL A 411 -10.16 28.28 3.47
CA VAL A 411 -10.34 28.53 4.91
C VAL A 411 -10.77 29.97 5.18
N GLY A 412 -11.39 30.19 6.35
CA GLY A 412 -11.74 31.51 6.83
C GLY A 412 -10.52 32.37 7.18
N ARG A 413 -10.74 33.66 7.45
CA ARG A 413 -9.66 34.60 7.78
C ARG A 413 -8.92 34.25 9.07
N ASP A 414 -9.66 33.86 10.11
CA ASP A 414 -9.11 33.49 11.39
C ASP A 414 -8.23 32.24 11.30
N ASP A 415 -8.75 31.20 10.62
CA ASP A 415 -8.01 29.97 10.36
C ASP A 415 -6.77 30.23 9.52
N ALA A 416 -6.85 31.08 8.49
CA ALA A 416 -5.69 31.44 7.68
C ALA A 416 -4.59 32.12 8.51
N ALA A 417 -4.96 33.02 9.44
CA ALA A 417 -4.01 33.66 10.35
C ALA A 417 -3.37 32.64 11.30
N GLN A 418 -4.17 31.72 11.87
CA GLN A 418 -3.69 30.65 12.75
C GLN A 418 -2.75 29.68 12.00
N LEU A 419 -3.14 29.21 10.81
CA LEU A 419 -2.34 28.30 9.99
C LEU A 419 -1.03 28.93 9.52
N SER A 420 -1.04 30.23 9.19
CA SER A 420 0.18 30.95 8.83
C SER A 420 1.12 31.06 10.03
N ALA A 421 0.60 31.41 11.21
CA ALA A 421 1.39 31.48 12.43
C ALA A 421 2.00 30.12 12.83
N LEU A 422 1.24 29.03 12.71
CA LEU A 422 1.72 27.67 12.97
C LEU A 422 2.87 27.28 12.02
N GLN A 423 2.74 27.55 10.72
CA GLN A 423 3.81 27.25 9.76
C GLN A 423 5.09 28.05 10.03
N ILE A 424 4.95 29.33 10.41
CA ILE A 424 6.10 30.16 10.81
C ILE A 424 6.76 29.54 12.06
N LEU A 425 5.98 29.13 13.05
CA LEU A 425 6.48 28.48 14.26
C LEU A 425 7.23 27.18 13.94
N VAL A 426 6.76 26.38 12.98
CA VAL A 426 7.48 25.18 12.49
C VAL A 426 8.83 25.57 11.87
N GLU A 427 8.88 26.61 11.03
CA GLU A 427 10.09 27.04 10.33
C GLU A 427 11.15 27.58 11.31
N ILE A 428 10.81 28.58 12.12
CA ILE A 428 11.79 29.30 12.96
C ILE A 428 11.83 28.87 14.42
N GLY A 429 10.79 28.20 14.93
CA GLY A 429 10.62 27.95 16.38
C GLY A 429 10.23 29.23 17.13
N PHE A 430 9.79 29.13 18.39
CA PHE A 430 9.30 30.32 19.10
C PHE A 430 10.41 31.34 19.37
N VAL A 431 10.14 32.59 19.05
CA VAL A 431 11.03 33.74 19.25
C VAL A 431 10.19 34.92 19.71
N VAL A 432 10.63 35.65 20.73
CA VAL A 432 9.86 36.73 21.36
C VAL A 432 9.49 37.87 20.37
N ALA A 433 10.39 38.21 19.45
CA ALA A 433 10.21 39.27 18.46
C ALA A 433 10.45 38.76 17.02
N PRO A 434 9.54 37.94 16.46
CA PRO A 434 9.72 37.34 15.13
C PRO A 434 9.65 38.39 14.01
N ASP A 435 8.98 39.51 14.26
CA ASP A 435 8.86 40.70 13.39
C ASP A 435 10.19 41.45 13.22
N SER A 436 11.14 41.26 14.13
CA SER A 436 12.49 41.81 14.02
C SER A 436 13.44 40.97 13.14
N CYS A 437 12.99 39.80 12.68
CA CYS A 437 13.75 38.94 11.77
C CYS A 437 13.78 39.53 10.36
N THR A 438 14.94 39.47 9.68
CA THR A 438 15.11 39.96 8.29
C THR A 438 14.18 39.26 7.29
N ASP A 439 13.68 38.08 7.64
CA ASP A 439 12.88 37.23 6.76
C ASP A 439 11.37 37.25 7.09
N TRP A 440 10.90 38.07 8.05
CA TRP A 440 9.47 38.07 8.44
C TRP A 440 8.53 38.31 7.26
N THR A 441 8.88 39.25 6.38
CA THR A 441 8.10 39.52 5.16
C THR A 441 8.06 38.32 4.20
N SER A 442 9.19 37.61 4.02
CA SER A 442 9.24 36.46 3.12
C SER A 442 8.48 35.26 3.71
N LEU A 443 8.50 35.10 5.04
CA LEU A 443 7.72 34.07 5.75
C LEU A 443 6.21 34.28 5.57
N LEU A 444 5.72 35.52 5.68
CA LEU A 444 4.31 35.84 5.44
C LEU A 444 3.92 35.55 3.98
N GLU A 445 4.74 35.92 3.01
CA GLU A 445 4.48 35.69 1.59
C GLU A 445 4.56 34.20 1.20
N ARG A 446 5.37 33.40 1.92
CA ARG A 446 5.52 31.96 1.72
C ARG A 446 4.39 31.15 2.34
N PHE A 447 3.87 31.57 3.50
CA PHE A 447 2.94 30.75 4.29
C PHE A 447 1.47 31.23 4.28
N LEU A 448 1.18 32.36 3.64
CA LEU A 448 -0.18 32.84 3.40
C LEU A 448 -0.56 32.66 1.92
N PRO A 449 -1.62 31.89 1.59
CA PRO A 449 -2.05 31.69 0.21
C PRO A 449 -2.36 33.01 -0.48
N ARG A 450 -1.88 33.20 -1.72
CA ARG A 450 -2.02 34.46 -2.47
C ARG A 450 -3.47 34.92 -2.62
N GLN A 451 -4.39 33.97 -2.80
CA GLN A 451 -5.84 34.22 -2.93
C GLN A 451 -6.45 34.78 -1.65
N ILE A 452 -5.89 34.43 -0.49
CA ILE A 452 -6.33 34.92 0.83
C ILE A 452 -5.60 36.22 1.17
N ALA A 453 -4.31 36.32 0.84
CA ALA A 453 -3.48 37.50 1.09
C ALA A 453 -4.10 38.78 0.49
N ILE A 454 -4.67 38.71 -0.72
CA ILE A 454 -5.29 39.86 -1.40
C ILE A 454 -6.62 40.33 -0.80
N THR A 455 -7.19 39.62 0.17
CA THR A 455 -8.52 39.96 0.73
C THR A 455 -8.49 41.15 1.70
N ARG A 456 -7.30 41.56 2.18
CA ARG A 456 -7.08 42.70 3.07
C ARG A 456 -5.65 43.24 2.96
N ALA A 457 -5.37 44.35 3.65
CA ALA A 457 -4.04 44.95 3.64
C ALA A 457 -3.00 44.06 4.35
N LYS A 458 -1.76 44.09 3.85
CA LYS A 458 -0.63 43.29 4.39
C LYS A 458 -0.40 43.54 5.89
N GLN A 459 -0.49 44.79 6.35
CA GLN A 459 -0.34 45.16 7.77
C GLN A 459 -1.39 44.51 8.68
N GLU A 460 -2.63 44.36 8.21
CA GLU A 460 -3.68 43.73 9.01
C GLU A 460 -3.43 42.22 9.17
N TRP A 461 -2.99 41.55 8.10
CA TRP A 461 -2.57 40.15 8.18
C TRP A 461 -1.39 39.98 9.14
N GLU A 462 -0.40 40.84 9.05
CA GLU A 462 0.79 40.81 9.89
C GLU A 462 0.45 40.92 11.38
N LEU A 463 -0.40 41.87 11.76
CA LEU A 463 -0.83 42.05 13.15
C LEU A 463 -1.57 40.81 13.70
N ASP A 464 -2.51 40.25 12.93
CA ASP A 464 -3.27 39.06 13.34
C ASP A 464 -2.37 37.83 13.48
N ILE A 465 -1.50 37.59 12.49
CA ILE A 465 -0.57 36.45 12.49
C ILE A 465 0.41 36.57 13.65
N LEU A 466 0.95 37.77 13.91
CA LEU A 466 1.85 38.03 15.02
C LEU A 466 1.16 37.82 16.37
N SER A 467 -0.10 38.25 16.51
CA SER A 467 -0.91 38.00 17.70
C SER A 467 -1.10 36.51 17.96
N ARG A 468 -1.45 35.74 16.92
CA ARG A 468 -1.63 34.28 17.01
C ARG A 468 -0.30 33.60 17.36
N TYR A 469 0.79 33.99 16.71
CA TYR A 469 2.14 33.47 16.96
C TYR A 469 2.58 33.67 18.42
N ARG A 470 2.41 34.88 18.97
CA ARG A 470 2.78 35.19 20.37
C ARG A 470 1.99 34.37 21.38
N SER A 471 0.76 33.95 21.06
CA SER A 471 -0.04 33.08 21.94
C SER A 471 0.45 31.64 22.01
N MET A 472 1.45 31.27 21.20
CA MET A 472 1.96 29.91 21.04
C MET A 472 3.36 29.70 21.66
N GLU A 473 3.72 30.47 22.71
CA GLU A 473 5.03 30.43 23.38
C GLU A 473 5.45 29.03 23.88
N ASN A 474 4.49 28.24 24.34
CA ASN A 474 4.76 26.91 24.92
C ASN A 474 4.72 25.76 23.90
N LEU A 475 4.52 26.05 22.60
CA LEU A 475 4.41 25.02 21.57
C LEU A 475 5.76 24.69 20.94
N THR A 476 6.08 23.41 20.85
CA THR A 476 7.24 22.95 20.08
C THR A 476 6.96 22.98 18.57
N LYS A 477 8.01 22.82 17.76
CA LYS A 477 7.85 22.68 16.30
C LYS A 477 6.98 21.46 15.94
N ASP A 478 7.08 20.39 16.71
CA ASP A 478 6.32 19.17 16.47
C ASP A 478 4.85 19.36 16.84
N ASP A 479 4.57 19.98 17.98
CA ASP A 479 3.19 20.34 18.37
C ASP A 479 2.54 21.29 17.35
N ALA A 480 3.30 22.27 16.85
CA ALA A 480 2.83 23.21 15.83
C ALA A 480 2.49 22.48 14.52
N ARG A 481 3.30 21.50 14.13
CA ARG A 481 3.05 20.65 12.95
C ARG A 481 1.78 19.83 13.12
N GLU A 482 1.61 19.18 14.28
CA GLU A 482 0.40 18.41 14.58
C GLU A 482 -0.85 19.29 14.64
N HIS A 483 -0.76 20.49 15.23
CA HIS A 483 -1.85 21.45 15.25
C HIS A 483 -2.26 21.91 13.85
N PHE A 484 -1.28 22.19 12.98
CA PHE A 484 -1.56 22.52 11.58
C PHE A 484 -2.30 21.37 10.87
N LEU A 485 -1.80 20.14 11.03
CA LEU A 485 -2.43 18.94 10.48
C LEU A 485 -3.85 18.75 11.01
N ARG A 486 -4.06 18.93 12.32
CA ARG A 486 -5.35 18.77 13.01
C ARG A 486 -6.40 19.73 12.44
N ILE A 487 -6.07 21.03 12.33
CA ILE A 487 -6.99 22.05 11.79
C ILE A 487 -7.45 21.69 10.37
N LEU A 488 -6.54 21.30 9.48
CA LEU A 488 -6.92 20.96 8.11
C LEU A 488 -7.67 19.63 8.00
N ARG A 489 -7.38 18.65 8.88
CA ARG A 489 -8.07 17.35 8.91
C ARG A 489 -9.50 17.43 9.46
N THR A 490 -9.79 18.37 10.37
CA THR A 490 -11.14 18.53 10.93
C THR A 490 -12.13 19.15 9.94
N LEU A 491 -11.64 19.84 8.90
CA LEU A 491 -12.49 20.36 7.83
C LEU A 491 -13.31 19.23 7.18
N PRO A 492 -14.54 19.48 6.70
CA PRO A 492 -15.35 18.48 6.02
C PRO A 492 -14.62 17.83 4.84
N TYR A 493 -13.81 18.61 4.14
CA TYR A 493 -12.98 18.21 3.00
C TYR A 493 -11.50 18.01 3.37
N GLY A 494 -11.18 17.82 4.65
CA GLY A 494 -9.84 17.46 5.10
C GLY A 494 -9.31 16.23 4.36
N SER A 495 -8.02 16.27 3.99
CA SER A 495 -7.36 15.19 3.24
C SER A 495 -8.07 14.76 1.94
N SER A 496 -8.79 15.68 1.29
CA SER A 496 -9.42 15.42 0.00
C SER A 496 -8.42 15.41 -1.15
N VAL A 497 -8.65 14.52 -2.11
CA VAL A 497 -8.05 14.62 -3.45
C VAL A 497 -8.95 15.49 -4.33
N PHE A 498 -8.39 16.53 -4.95
CA PHE A 498 -9.14 17.51 -5.72
C PHE A 498 -9.05 17.28 -7.23
N PHE A 499 -10.18 17.30 -7.92
CA PHE A 499 -10.29 17.10 -9.36
C PHE A 499 -11.10 18.23 -10.01
N SER A 500 -10.56 18.85 -11.06
CA SER A 500 -11.31 19.84 -11.83
C SER A 500 -12.20 19.14 -12.86
N VAL A 501 -13.49 19.47 -12.87
CA VAL A 501 -14.47 18.84 -13.77
C VAL A 501 -15.42 19.88 -14.39
N ARG A 502 -16.07 19.50 -15.49
CA ARG A 502 -17.17 20.28 -16.06
C ARG A 502 -18.49 19.53 -15.91
N LYS A 503 -19.55 20.23 -15.54
CA LYS A 503 -20.88 19.68 -15.40
C LYS A 503 -21.44 19.30 -16.78
N ILE A 504 -21.92 18.07 -16.92
CA ILE A 504 -22.71 17.62 -18.08
C ILE A 504 -24.19 17.63 -17.70
N ASP A 505 -24.53 16.89 -16.64
CA ASP A 505 -25.90 16.75 -16.17
C ASP A 505 -25.98 16.94 -14.65
N ASP A 506 -26.98 17.72 -14.23
CA ASP A 506 -27.28 18.10 -12.85
C ASP A 506 -28.80 18.31 -12.76
N PRO A 507 -29.54 17.25 -12.38
CA PRO A 507 -31.00 17.26 -12.41
C PRO A 507 -31.64 18.30 -11.50
N ILE A 508 -30.89 18.84 -10.54
CA ILE A 508 -31.37 19.76 -9.51
C ILE A 508 -31.01 21.22 -9.88
N GLY A 509 -30.05 21.41 -10.78
CA GLY A 509 -29.67 22.73 -11.28
C GLY A 509 -28.90 23.59 -10.28
N LEU A 510 -28.36 23.01 -9.21
CA LEU A 510 -27.68 23.75 -8.13
C LEU A 510 -26.19 23.98 -8.39
N LEU A 511 -25.59 23.21 -9.29
CA LEU A 511 -24.14 23.21 -9.48
C LEU A 511 -23.72 24.10 -10.67
N PRO A 512 -22.61 24.86 -10.54
CA PRO A 512 -22.08 25.70 -11.62
C PRO A 512 -21.51 24.85 -12.78
N GLY A 513 -21.29 25.45 -13.95
CA GLY A 513 -20.79 24.72 -15.13
C GLY A 513 -19.36 24.15 -14.96
N ARG A 514 -18.48 24.86 -14.22
CA ARG A 514 -17.14 24.37 -13.83
C ARG A 514 -17.12 24.16 -12.33
N ILE A 515 -16.63 23.01 -11.89
CA ILE A 515 -16.64 22.57 -10.49
C ILE A 515 -15.28 21.95 -10.15
N ILE A 516 -14.89 21.99 -8.89
CA ILE A 516 -13.84 21.13 -8.35
C ILE A 516 -14.50 20.11 -7.43
N LEU A 517 -14.20 18.83 -7.63
CA LEU A 517 -14.61 17.73 -6.76
C LEU A 517 -13.51 17.46 -5.75
N GLY A 518 -13.82 17.39 -4.47
CA GLY A 518 -12.94 16.85 -3.43
C GLY A 518 -13.44 15.47 -3.00
N ILE A 519 -12.57 14.47 -3.00
CA ILE A 519 -12.91 13.10 -2.57
C ILE A 519 -12.14 12.78 -1.30
N ASN A 520 -12.83 12.42 -0.21
CA ASN A 520 -12.21 11.97 1.03
C ASN A 520 -13.03 10.89 1.75
N LYS A 521 -12.68 10.60 3.01
CA LYS A 521 -13.36 9.62 3.87
C LYS A 521 -14.83 9.95 4.19
N ARG A 522 -15.24 11.22 4.11
CA ARG A 522 -16.61 11.69 4.36
C ARG A 522 -17.48 11.58 3.11
N GLY A 523 -16.90 11.83 1.92
CA GLY A 523 -17.60 11.60 0.66
C GLY A 523 -17.09 12.46 -0.50
N VAL A 524 -18.03 12.99 -1.29
CA VAL A 524 -17.77 13.84 -2.45
C VAL A 524 -18.15 15.28 -2.10
N HIS A 525 -17.18 16.17 -2.17
CA HIS A 525 -17.29 17.59 -1.87
C HIS A 525 -17.30 18.40 -3.16
N PHE A 526 -18.20 19.38 -3.27
CA PHE A 526 -18.33 20.23 -4.45
C PHE A 526 -17.84 21.64 -4.14
N PHE A 527 -16.99 22.19 -5.02
CA PHE A 527 -16.46 23.54 -4.90
C PHE A 527 -16.65 24.35 -6.17
N ARG A 528 -16.92 25.65 -6.01
CA ARG A 528 -16.73 26.63 -7.09
C ARG A 528 -15.23 26.78 -7.35
N PRO A 529 -14.76 26.92 -8.60
CA PRO A 529 -13.33 27.00 -8.91
C PRO A 529 -12.72 28.38 -8.69
N VAL A 530 -13.51 29.46 -8.87
CA VAL A 530 -13.01 30.85 -8.77
C VAL A 530 -14.07 31.75 -8.14
N PRO A 531 -13.80 32.35 -6.96
CA PRO A 531 -12.80 31.88 -5.98
C PRO A 531 -13.10 30.43 -5.56
N LYS A 532 -12.10 29.70 -5.07
CA LYS A 532 -12.34 28.35 -4.55
C LYS A 532 -13.25 28.48 -3.33
N GLU A 533 -14.46 27.96 -3.42
CA GLU A 533 -15.49 28.12 -2.38
C GLU A 533 -16.22 26.79 -2.20
N TYR A 534 -16.36 26.37 -0.96
CA TYR A 534 -17.06 25.14 -0.60
C TYR A 534 -18.57 25.31 -0.78
N LEU A 535 -19.21 24.42 -1.55
CA LEU A 535 -20.64 24.48 -1.85
C LEU A 535 -21.43 23.48 -1.00
N HIS A 536 -21.21 22.19 -1.25
CA HIS A 536 -21.99 21.11 -0.65
C HIS A 536 -21.19 19.81 -0.62
N SER A 537 -21.65 18.84 0.17
CA SER A 537 -21.05 17.51 0.24
C SER A 537 -22.12 16.45 0.18
N ALA A 538 -21.84 15.38 -0.55
CA ALA A 538 -22.61 14.16 -0.45
C ALA A 538 -21.81 13.10 0.28
N GLU A 539 -22.43 12.51 1.28
CA GLU A 539 -21.80 11.48 2.08
C GLU A 539 -21.62 10.18 1.28
N LEU A 540 -20.63 9.37 1.64
CA LEU A 540 -20.41 8.06 1.01
C LEU A 540 -21.65 7.17 1.04
N ARG A 541 -22.49 7.26 2.08
CA ARG A 541 -23.74 6.49 2.22
C ARG A 541 -24.82 6.88 1.23
N ASP A 542 -24.76 8.09 0.67
CA ASP A 542 -25.75 8.59 -0.29
C ASP A 542 -25.39 8.23 -1.73
N ILE A 543 -24.15 7.78 -1.97
CA ILE A 543 -23.66 7.36 -3.27
C ILE A 543 -24.01 5.89 -3.49
N MET A 544 -25.03 5.63 -4.30
CA MET A 544 -25.51 4.28 -4.58
C MET A 544 -24.72 3.57 -5.68
N GLN A 545 -24.24 4.34 -6.65
CA GLN A 545 -23.47 3.81 -7.78
C GLN A 545 -22.58 4.91 -8.34
N PHE A 546 -21.41 4.55 -8.82
CA PHE A 546 -20.54 5.44 -9.56
C PHE A 546 -19.81 4.64 -10.65
N GLY A 547 -19.27 5.36 -11.62
CA GLY A 547 -18.47 4.78 -12.67
C GLY A 547 -17.90 5.85 -13.57
N SER A 548 -16.99 5.45 -14.44
CA SER A 548 -16.31 6.36 -15.34
C SER A 548 -16.13 5.78 -16.74
N SER A 549 -15.84 6.69 -17.66
CA SER A 549 -15.41 6.45 -19.03
C SER A 549 -14.17 7.32 -19.28
N ASN A 550 -13.56 7.19 -20.45
CA ASN A 550 -12.36 7.98 -20.81
C ASN A 550 -12.58 9.50 -20.84
N THR A 551 -13.83 9.98 -20.80
CA THR A 551 -14.17 11.41 -20.93
C THR A 551 -15.17 11.92 -19.91
N ALA A 552 -15.72 11.05 -19.05
CA ALA A 552 -16.72 11.44 -18.08
C ALA A 552 -16.74 10.50 -16.86
N VAL A 553 -17.19 11.03 -15.72
CA VAL A 553 -17.51 10.30 -14.50
C VAL A 553 -18.97 10.56 -14.14
N PHE A 554 -19.64 9.58 -13.55
CA PHE A 554 -21.01 9.73 -13.07
C PHE A 554 -21.17 9.23 -11.62
N PHE A 555 -22.12 9.83 -10.92
CA PHE A 555 -22.53 9.43 -9.57
C PHE A 555 -24.04 9.35 -9.51
N LYS A 556 -24.56 8.21 -9.06
CA LYS A 556 -25.97 8.02 -8.73
C LYS A 556 -26.14 8.19 -7.24
N MET A 557 -26.77 9.29 -6.85
CA MET A 557 -26.77 9.80 -5.49
C MET A 557 -28.19 10.02 -5.00
N ARG A 558 -28.43 9.80 -3.71
CA ARG A 558 -29.71 10.12 -3.08
C ARG A 558 -29.71 11.58 -2.63
N VAL A 559 -30.69 12.36 -3.08
CA VAL A 559 -30.92 13.74 -2.64
C VAL A 559 -32.39 13.86 -2.22
N ALA A 560 -32.64 14.28 -0.97
CA ALA A 560 -33.98 14.38 -0.39
C ALA A 560 -34.83 13.09 -0.58
N GLY A 561 -34.21 11.92 -0.46
CA GLY A 561 -34.87 10.62 -0.62
C GLY A 561 -34.97 10.11 -2.07
N VAL A 562 -34.79 10.97 -3.07
CA VAL A 562 -34.89 10.64 -4.51
C VAL A 562 -33.51 10.37 -5.12
N LEU A 563 -33.44 9.44 -6.08
CA LEU A 563 -32.19 9.11 -6.76
C LEU A 563 -31.99 9.99 -8.00
N HIS A 564 -30.85 10.68 -8.03
CA HIS A 564 -30.41 11.51 -9.15
C HIS A 564 -29.09 10.98 -9.70
N ILE A 565 -28.88 11.18 -11.01
CA ILE A 565 -27.62 10.85 -11.68
C ILE A 565 -26.94 12.17 -12.01
N PHE A 566 -25.75 12.37 -11.47
CA PHE A 566 -24.88 13.50 -11.78
C PHE A 566 -23.80 13.03 -12.73
N GLN A 567 -23.53 13.80 -13.78
CA GLN A 567 -22.51 13.47 -14.76
C GLN A 567 -21.55 14.65 -14.97
N PHE A 568 -20.26 14.34 -14.97
CA PHE A 568 -19.18 15.32 -15.11
C PHE A 568 -18.20 14.90 -16.20
N GLU A 569 -17.79 15.85 -17.03
CA GLU A 569 -16.75 15.68 -18.04
C GLU A 569 -15.37 15.75 -17.38
N THR A 570 -14.55 14.72 -17.56
CA THR A 570 -13.18 14.64 -17.05
C THR A 570 -12.40 13.49 -17.70
N LYS A 571 -11.08 13.65 -17.84
CA LYS A 571 -10.16 12.57 -18.24
C LYS A 571 -9.70 11.71 -17.06
N GLN A 572 -9.87 12.20 -15.83
CA GLN A 572 -9.43 11.54 -14.60
C GLN A 572 -10.55 10.70 -13.96
N GLY A 573 -11.52 10.23 -14.75
CA GLY A 573 -12.68 9.51 -14.24
C GLY A 573 -12.29 8.23 -13.49
N GLU A 574 -11.28 7.51 -13.96
CA GLU A 574 -10.76 6.31 -13.28
C GLU A 574 -10.12 6.65 -11.93
N GLU A 575 -9.28 7.69 -11.87
CA GLU A 575 -8.64 8.15 -10.63
C GLU A 575 -9.68 8.57 -9.57
N ILE A 576 -10.73 9.26 -9.98
CA ILE A 576 -11.85 9.64 -9.11
C ILE A 576 -12.54 8.40 -8.54
N CYS A 577 -12.82 7.40 -9.39
CA CYS A 577 -13.44 6.15 -8.95
C CYS A 577 -12.52 5.37 -8.00
N VAL A 578 -11.21 5.31 -8.27
CA VAL A 578 -10.22 4.65 -7.40
C VAL A 578 -10.13 5.34 -6.03
N ALA A 579 -10.09 6.68 -6.01
CA ALA A 579 -10.09 7.45 -4.76
C ALA A 579 -11.34 7.12 -3.93
N LEU A 580 -12.52 7.16 -4.55
CA LEU A 580 -13.78 6.86 -3.88
C LEU A 580 -13.84 5.39 -3.39
N GLN A 581 -13.45 4.44 -4.25
CA GLN A 581 -13.41 3.02 -3.91
C GLN A 581 -12.45 2.74 -2.75
N THR A 582 -11.33 3.46 -2.66
CA THR A 582 -10.37 3.33 -1.56
C THR A 582 -11.02 3.66 -0.22
N HIS A 583 -11.75 4.79 -0.13
CA HIS A 583 -12.43 5.17 1.11
C HIS A 583 -13.60 4.23 1.44
N ILE A 584 -14.36 3.79 0.43
CA ILE A 584 -15.43 2.80 0.63
C ILE A 584 -14.85 1.50 1.19
N ASN A 585 -13.77 0.99 0.60
CA ASN A 585 -13.13 -0.24 1.05
C ASN A 585 -12.61 -0.11 2.49
N ASP A 586 -12.01 1.02 2.85
CA ASP A 586 -11.52 1.30 4.20
C ASP A 586 -12.66 1.32 5.24
N VAL A 587 -13.76 2.01 4.93
CA VAL A 587 -14.96 2.04 5.78
C VAL A 587 -15.57 0.64 5.91
N MET A 588 -15.65 -0.11 4.81
CA MET A 588 -16.19 -1.48 4.81
C MET A 588 -15.30 -2.43 5.63
N LEU A 589 -13.98 -2.39 5.46
CA LEU A 589 -13.04 -3.22 6.23
C LEU A 589 -13.20 -2.99 7.74
N ARG A 590 -13.35 -1.72 8.16
CA ARG A 590 -13.56 -1.37 9.56
C ARG A 590 -14.90 -1.83 10.11
N ARG A 591 -15.98 -1.75 9.32
CA ARG A 591 -17.28 -2.34 9.71
C ARG A 591 -17.18 -3.85 9.83
N TYR A 592 -16.48 -4.53 8.92
CA TYR A 592 -16.28 -5.97 8.99
C TYR A 592 -15.39 -6.41 10.17
N SER A 593 -14.32 -5.67 10.49
CA SER A 593 -13.50 -5.97 11.66
C SER A 593 -14.32 -5.80 12.94
N LYS A 594 -15.06 -4.69 13.07
CA LYS A 594 -15.95 -4.43 14.20
C LYS A 594 -17.10 -5.44 14.33
N ALA A 595 -17.67 -5.86 13.20
CA ALA A 595 -18.69 -6.91 13.15
C ALA A 595 -18.14 -8.30 13.54
N ARG A 596 -16.88 -8.61 13.19
CA ARG A 596 -16.23 -9.85 13.64
C ARG A 596 -15.92 -9.84 15.14
N SER A 597 -15.49 -8.70 15.68
CA SER A 597 -15.26 -8.55 17.14
C SER A 597 -16.54 -8.74 17.94
N THR A 598 -17.67 -8.26 17.40
CA THR A 598 -18.99 -8.39 18.03
C THR A 598 -19.63 -9.77 17.81
N ALA A 599 -19.40 -10.41 16.66
CA ALA A 599 -19.89 -11.76 16.38
C ALA A 599 -19.20 -12.86 17.20
N SER A 600 -17.95 -12.67 17.64
CA SER A 600 -17.31 -13.57 18.62
C SER A 600 -17.89 -13.48 20.03
N GLY A 601 -18.76 -12.49 20.30
CA GLY A 601 -19.39 -12.27 21.62
C GLY A 601 -20.86 -12.64 21.70
N SER A 602 -21.49 -13.18 20.65
CA SER A 602 -22.92 -13.51 20.69
C SER A 602 -23.24 -14.70 19.77
N ILE A 603 -23.17 -15.90 20.34
CA ILE A 603 -23.87 -17.08 19.83
C ILE A 603 -24.94 -17.41 20.87
N ASN A 604 -26.19 -17.08 20.56
CA ASN A 604 -27.39 -17.86 20.88
C ASN A 604 -28.63 -17.19 20.29
N GLY A 605 -29.47 -17.98 19.59
CA GLY A 605 -30.90 -17.69 19.45
C GLY A 605 -31.45 -17.47 18.04
N ASP A 606 -31.53 -18.55 17.26
CA ASP A 606 -32.62 -19.00 16.38
C ASP A 606 -33.31 -18.07 15.35
N LEU A 607 -33.21 -18.54 14.11
CA LEU A 607 -34.09 -18.26 12.97
C LEU A 607 -35.37 -19.11 13.06
N ASN A 608 -36.56 -18.52 12.85
CA ASN A 608 -37.48 -19.07 11.84
C ASN A 608 -38.61 -18.14 11.39
N THR A 609 -38.86 -18.20 10.09
CA THR A 609 -39.86 -17.52 9.25
C THR A 609 -41.29 -18.04 9.40
N ASN A 610 -42.32 -17.19 9.21
CA ASN A 610 -43.38 -17.38 8.20
C ASN A 610 -44.44 -16.24 8.12
N LEU A 611 -44.96 -16.06 6.91
CA LEU A 611 -45.85 -14.99 6.41
C LEU A 611 -47.35 -15.25 6.64
N ARG A 612 -48.15 -14.22 6.95
CA ARG A 612 -49.48 -13.92 6.32
C ARG A 612 -50.05 -12.54 6.70
N ALA A 613 -50.83 -11.95 5.77
CA ALA A 613 -51.33 -10.57 5.71
C ALA A 613 -52.66 -10.34 6.51
N PRO A 614 -53.16 -9.09 6.66
CA PRO A 614 -53.63 -8.54 7.93
C PRO A 614 -55.15 -8.53 8.16
N ASN A 615 -55.56 -8.52 9.44
CA ASN A 615 -56.88 -8.13 9.92
C ASN A 615 -56.77 -7.00 10.96
N LEU A 616 -57.80 -6.17 11.04
CA LEU A 616 -57.86 -4.86 11.68
C LEU A 616 -57.71 -4.88 13.22
N ASP A 617 -57.72 -6.05 13.87
CA ASP A 617 -57.53 -6.23 15.32
C ASP A 617 -56.04 -6.21 15.76
N ILE A 618 -55.11 -6.13 14.80
CA ILE A 618 -53.67 -6.11 15.08
C ILE A 618 -53.23 -4.74 15.64
N TYR A 619 -53.93 -3.65 15.33
CA TYR A 619 -53.46 -2.32 15.69
C TYR A 619 -53.55 -2.05 17.20
N ASP A 620 -54.61 -2.48 17.87
CA ASP A 620 -54.73 -2.30 19.33
C ASP A 620 -53.78 -3.23 20.11
N ASN A 621 -53.64 -4.49 19.67
CA ASN A 621 -52.67 -5.41 20.26
C ASN A 621 -51.22 -4.94 20.02
N ARG A 622 -50.94 -4.39 18.85
CA ARG A 622 -49.59 -3.86 18.52
C ARG A 622 -49.28 -2.58 19.28
N VAL A 623 -50.27 -1.74 19.57
CA VAL A 623 -50.07 -0.56 20.44
C VAL A 623 -49.82 -1.01 21.87
N GLN A 624 -50.56 -2.01 22.38
CA GLN A 624 -50.29 -2.59 23.70
C GLN A 624 -48.92 -3.27 23.79
N ASP A 625 -48.53 -4.04 22.77
CA ASP A 625 -47.22 -4.69 22.70
C ASP A 625 -46.10 -3.66 22.59
N LEU A 626 -46.31 -2.56 21.85
CA LEU A 626 -45.35 -1.45 21.76
C LEU A 626 -45.25 -0.67 23.07
N SER A 627 -46.35 -0.44 23.79
CA SER A 627 -46.31 0.17 25.12
C SER A 627 -45.60 -0.71 26.13
N LYS A 628 -45.83 -2.02 26.08
CA LYS A 628 -45.16 -2.99 26.95
C LYS A 628 -43.66 -3.11 26.63
N ALA A 629 -43.30 -3.13 25.34
CA ALA A 629 -41.92 -3.09 24.88
C ALA A 629 -41.21 -1.76 25.25
N LEU A 630 -41.94 -0.64 25.25
CA LEU A 630 -41.40 0.65 25.69
C LEU A 630 -41.14 0.66 27.20
N GLU A 631 -42.06 0.13 28.02
CA GLU A 631 -41.84 -0.04 29.46
C GLU A 631 -40.67 -0.99 29.76
N GLU A 632 -40.55 -2.07 29.02
CA GLU A 632 -39.48 -3.05 29.16
C GLU A 632 -38.13 -2.46 28.70
N SER A 633 -38.12 -1.68 27.63
CA SER A 633 -36.97 -0.89 27.19
C SER A 633 -36.58 0.17 28.21
N GLN A 634 -37.54 0.84 28.86
CA GLN A 634 -37.26 1.84 29.89
C GLN A 634 -36.70 1.19 31.15
N LYS A 635 -37.21 0.02 31.56
CA LYS A 635 -36.65 -0.77 32.67
C LYS A 635 -35.23 -1.23 32.36
N ASN A 636 -34.98 -1.69 31.13
CA ASN A 636 -33.64 -2.06 30.69
C ASN A 636 -32.69 -0.85 30.66
N ALA A 637 -33.16 0.31 30.21
CA ALA A 637 -32.37 1.55 30.23
C ALA A 637 -32.01 1.99 31.66
N ASN A 638 -32.97 1.91 32.59
CA ASN A 638 -32.73 2.22 33.99
C ASN A 638 -31.76 1.22 34.65
N HIS A 639 -31.89 -0.08 34.33
CA HIS A 639 -30.95 -1.10 34.81
C HIS A 639 -29.53 -0.89 34.26
N LEU A 640 -29.42 -0.50 32.98
CA LEU A 640 -28.14 -0.16 32.37
C LEU A 640 -27.51 1.09 33.00
N LEU A 641 -28.31 2.10 33.37
CA LEU A 641 -27.82 3.27 34.12
C LEU A 641 -27.30 2.89 35.51
N GLU A 642 -27.98 1.98 36.19
CA GLU A 642 -27.56 1.48 37.51
C GLU A 642 -26.24 0.68 37.40
N GLN A 643 -26.11 -0.17 36.38
CA GLN A 643 -24.85 -0.86 36.08
C GLN A 643 -23.73 0.10 35.67
N LEU A 644 -24.06 1.19 34.96
CA LEU A 644 -23.09 2.21 34.58
C LEU A 644 -22.55 2.92 35.83
N HIS A 645 -23.43 3.25 36.77
CA HIS A 645 -23.04 3.87 38.05
C HIS A 645 -22.23 2.91 38.94
N GLU A 646 -22.54 1.61 38.96
CA GLU A 646 -21.71 0.61 39.63
C GLU A 646 -20.31 0.50 39.00
N LYS A 647 -20.23 0.60 37.66
CA LYS A 647 -18.95 0.60 36.95
C LYS A 647 -18.14 1.87 37.17
N GLU A 648 -18.76 3.05 37.18
CA GLU A 648 -18.11 4.31 37.53
C GLU A 648 -17.53 4.26 38.95
N ASN A 649 -18.28 3.70 39.91
CA ASN A 649 -17.78 3.51 41.27
C ASN A 649 -16.65 2.48 41.35
N HIS A 650 -16.65 1.47 40.48
CA HIS A 650 -15.55 0.50 40.40
C HIS A 650 -14.31 1.11 39.75
N GLU A 651 -14.47 1.92 38.71
CA GLU A 651 -13.41 2.69 38.06
C GLU A 651 -12.76 3.66 39.04
N ALA A 652 -13.54 4.39 39.85
CA ALA A 652 -13.01 5.27 40.88
C ALA A 652 -12.13 4.53 41.90
N LYS A 653 -12.52 3.33 42.32
CA LYS A 653 -11.71 2.49 43.22
C LYS A 653 -10.43 1.99 42.57
N LEU A 654 -10.51 1.57 41.30
CA LEU A 654 -9.32 1.15 40.55
C LEU A 654 -8.37 2.33 40.32
N GLN A 655 -8.89 3.54 40.13
CA GLN A 655 -8.10 4.76 40.01
C GLN A 655 -7.32 5.05 41.30
N GLU A 656 -7.96 4.91 42.45
CA GLU A 656 -7.35 5.08 43.78
C GLU A 656 -6.27 4.02 44.04
N GLU A 657 -6.54 2.75 43.71
CA GLU A 657 -5.54 1.68 43.78
C GLU A 657 -4.35 1.94 42.86
N LEU A 658 -4.60 2.46 41.65
CA LEU A 658 -3.56 2.80 40.67
C LEU A 658 -2.69 3.96 41.15
N GLU A 659 -3.25 4.98 41.78
CA GLU A 659 -2.49 6.04 42.43
C GLU A 659 -1.62 5.51 43.57
N ALA A 660 -2.16 4.63 44.43
CA ALA A 660 -1.38 4.00 45.50
C ALA A 660 -0.22 3.15 44.95
N LEU A 661 -0.44 2.41 43.86
CA LEU A 661 0.58 1.64 43.16
C LEU A 661 1.65 2.53 42.50
N LYS A 662 1.26 3.70 41.96
CA LYS A 662 2.21 4.69 41.42
C LYS A 662 3.12 5.25 42.51
N GLU A 663 2.56 5.61 43.66
CA GLU A 663 3.35 6.08 44.81
C GLU A 663 4.30 4.98 45.32
N PHE A 664 3.82 3.73 45.40
CA PHE A 664 4.65 2.59 45.76
C PHE A 664 5.80 2.38 44.75
N LEU A 665 5.52 2.43 43.45
CA LEU A 665 6.53 2.31 42.39
C LEU A 665 7.58 3.43 42.46
N ILE A 666 7.17 4.67 42.78
CA ILE A 666 8.10 5.79 42.97
C ILE A 666 9.01 5.50 44.16
N SER A 667 8.47 4.96 45.27
CA SER A 667 9.27 4.61 46.45
C SER A 667 10.27 3.47 46.20
N GLU A 668 9.86 2.44 45.45
CA GLU A 668 10.72 1.32 45.04
C GLU A 668 11.84 1.78 44.10
N LYS A 669 11.53 2.67 43.13
CA LYS A 669 12.54 3.27 42.25
C LYS A 669 13.58 4.07 43.05
N GLN A 670 13.16 4.81 44.08
CA GLN A 670 14.08 5.52 44.97
C GLN A 670 14.97 4.54 45.77
N CYS A 671 14.40 3.46 46.33
CA CYS A 671 15.16 2.43 47.03
C CYS A 671 16.19 1.76 46.10
N LEU A 672 15.79 1.44 44.86
CA LEU A 672 16.69 0.87 43.85
C LEU A 672 17.86 1.80 43.53
N THR A 673 17.63 3.11 43.43
CA THR A 673 18.72 4.07 43.21
C THR A 673 19.71 4.13 44.36
N GLU A 674 19.23 4.02 45.61
CA GLU A 674 20.08 3.97 46.80
C GLU A 674 20.94 2.69 46.84
N VAL A 675 20.32 1.54 46.60
CA VAL A 675 21.01 0.24 46.52
C VAL A 675 22.03 0.21 45.38
N THR A 676 21.72 0.84 44.25
CA THR A 676 22.64 0.96 43.11
C THR A 676 23.85 1.83 43.45
N CYS A 677 23.63 2.96 44.14
CA CYS A 677 24.69 3.83 44.62
C CYS A 677 25.62 3.10 45.60
N ASP A 678 25.06 2.31 46.52
CA ASP A 678 25.84 1.54 47.48
C ASP A 678 26.60 0.38 46.83
N ARG A 679 26.02 -0.29 45.82
CA ARG A 679 26.72 -1.27 44.99
C ARG A 679 27.93 -0.64 44.30
N ASP A 680 27.77 0.55 43.72
CA ASP A 680 28.85 1.21 42.97
C ASP A 680 29.97 1.71 43.90
N LYS A 681 29.62 2.17 45.12
CA LYS A 681 30.62 2.46 46.18
C LYS A 681 31.39 1.20 46.58
N LEU A 682 30.70 0.09 46.82
CA LEU A 682 31.34 -1.19 47.19
C LEU A 682 32.23 -1.73 46.06
N ARG A 683 31.80 -1.60 44.81
CA ARG A 683 32.59 -1.97 43.64
C ARG A 683 33.87 -1.15 43.55
N SER A 684 33.79 0.18 43.72
CA SER A 684 34.98 1.05 43.75
C SER A 684 35.95 0.68 44.88
N LEU A 685 35.43 0.33 46.07
CA LEU A 685 36.23 -0.18 47.18
C LEU A 685 36.91 -1.51 46.84
N CYS A 686 36.22 -2.44 46.17
CA CYS A 686 36.83 -3.68 45.69
C CYS A 686 37.95 -3.40 44.68
N ASP A 687 37.71 -2.52 43.70
CA ASP A 687 38.72 -2.18 42.68
C ASP A 687 39.97 -1.53 43.31
N GLN A 688 39.80 -0.67 44.33
CA GLN A 688 40.92 -0.09 45.09
C GLN A 688 41.71 -1.15 45.85
N LYS A 689 41.03 -2.14 46.46
CA LYS A 689 41.69 -3.23 47.17
C LYS A 689 42.42 -4.18 46.22
N ASP A 690 41.86 -4.44 45.05
CA ASP A 690 42.50 -5.25 44.01
C ASP A 690 43.76 -4.56 43.46
N SER A 691 43.74 -3.24 43.25
CA SER A 691 44.92 -2.47 42.86
C SER A 691 46.01 -2.53 43.94
N ALA A 692 45.66 -2.33 45.21
CA ALA A 692 46.61 -2.41 46.31
C ALA A 692 47.22 -3.81 46.49
N LEU A 693 46.46 -4.87 46.22
CA LEU A 693 46.96 -6.25 46.22
C LEU A 693 47.93 -6.50 45.06
N GLN A 694 47.65 -5.96 43.87
CA GLN A 694 48.57 -6.06 42.74
C GLN A 694 49.89 -5.33 43.01
N ASP A 695 49.84 -4.14 43.62
CA ASP A 695 51.03 -3.38 44.02
C ASP A 695 51.89 -4.17 45.03
N ALA A 696 51.26 -4.77 46.04
CA ALA A 696 51.95 -5.60 47.04
C ALA A 696 52.59 -6.86 46.42
N LEU A 697 51.93 -7.49 45.44
CA LEU A 697 52.47 -8.63 44.70
C LEU A 697 53.65 -8.21 43.80
N LEU A 698 53.61 -7.00 43.22
CA LEU A 698 54.71 -6.44 42.44
C LEU A 698 55.93 -6.17 43.32
N ASP A 699 55.72 -5.60 44.52
CA ASP A 699 56.77 -5.38 45.51
C ASP A 699 57.39 -6.69 46.00
N LYS A 700 56.58 -7.72 46.26
CA LYS A 700 57.07 -9.07 46.55
C LYS A 700 57.97 -9.59 45.43
N ARG A 701 57.54 -9.45 44.17
CA ARG A 701 58.31 -9.91 43.00
C ARG A 701 59.61 -9.12 42.84
N ASN A 702 59.61 -7.84 43.13
CA ASN A 702 60.80 -6.97 43.12
C ASN A 702 61.77 -7.31 44.26
N MET A 703 61.27 -7.75 45.43
CA MET A 703 62.09 -8.23 46.53
C MET A 703 62.67 -9.63 46.25
N GLU A 704 61.90 -10.51 45.60
CA GLU A 704 62.35 -11.83 45.14
C GLU A 704 63.42 -11.73 44.04
N THR A 705 63.29 -10.78 43.10
CA THR A 705 64.34 -10.52 42.09
C THR A 705 65.60 -9.93 42.72
N ARG A 706 65.48 -9.02 43.71
CA ARG A 706 66.63 -8.52 44.50
C ARG A 706 67.33 -9.62 45.30
N LEU A 707 66.60 -10.61 45.81
CA LEU A 707 67.18 -11.77 46.52
C LEU A 707 67.82 -12.79 45.56
N ALA A 708 67.33 -12.91 44.32
CA ALA A 708 67.97 -13.73 43.28
C ALA A 708 69.25 -13.10 42.69
N THR A 709 69.45 -11.79 42.86
CA THR A 709 70.58 -11.04 42.28
C THR A 709 71.82 -10.96 43.22
N ILE A 710 71.77 -11.55 44.43
CA ILE A 710 72.89 -11.59 45.40
C ILE A 710 73.36 -13.05 45.60
N SER A 711 73.73 -13.70 44.50
CA SER A 711 74.39 -15.02 44.49
C SER A 711 75.25 -15.17 43.23
N ASN A 712 76.41 -14.50 43.21
CA ASN A 712 77.62 -14.92 42.49
C ASN A 712 78.79 -13.93 42.70
N PRO A 713 79.97 -14.37 43.18
CA PRO A 713 81.24 -13.71 42.91
C PRO A 713 81.93 -14.38 41.70
N GLY A 714 82.32 -13.57 40.71
CA GLY A 714 82.87 -14.00 39.42
C GLY A 714 84.39 -14.13 39.35
N SER A 715 84.92 -14.40 38.14
CA SER A 715 86.17 -13.84 37.60
C SER A 715 86.43 -14.35 36.16
N GLU A 716 87.38 -13.68 35.50
CA GLU A 716 87.49 -13.38 34.07
C GLU A 716 88.38 -14.33 33.21
N THR A 717 88.03 -14.33 31.91
CA THR A 717 88.86 -14.36 30.67
C THR A 717 89.90 -15.46 30.39
N ASN A 718 89.81 -16.08 29.19
CA ASN A 718 90.79 -15.88 28.09
C ASN A 718 90.53 -16.75 26.85
N ALA A 719 90.87 -16.21 25.67
CA ALA A 719 90.91 -16.83 24.34
C ALA A 719 92.39 -16.74 23.83
N LYS A 720 92.99 -17.55 22.95
CA LYS A 720 92.60 -18.47 21.87
C LYS A 720 93.72 -19.52 21.68
N LYS A 721 93.39 -20.66 21.07
CA LYS A 721 94.31 -21.72 20.59
C LYS A 721 94.42 -21.67 19.06
N GLU A 722 95.60 -21.96 18.51
CA GLU A 722 95.83 -22.36 17.11
C GLU A 722 96.52 -23.74 17.02
N LEU A 723 96.42 -24.35 15.83
CA LEU A 723 96.49 -25.77 15.47
C LEU A 723 97.86 -26.49 15.61
N VAL A 724 97.76 -27.77 16.04
CA VAL A 724 98.31 -29.06 15.51
C VAL A 724 99.69 -29.02 14.79
N GLU A 725 100.72 -29.82 15.14
CA GLU A 725 100.82 -31.30 15.03
C GLU A 725 102.05 -31.89 15.81
N ALA A 726 102.08 -33.23 16.00
CA ALA A 726 102.86 -34.07 16.94
C ALA A 726 104.42 -34.07 16.80
N ASN A 727 105.30 -34.55 17.72
CA ASN A 727 105.23 -35.57 18.80
C ASN A 727 106.46 -35.49 19.79
N ASN A 728 106.32 -35.99 21.05
CA ASN A 728 107.29 -36.48 22.10
C ASN A 728 107.52 -35.77 23.51
N GLN A 729 107.25 -36.55 24.60
CA GLN A 729 107.93 -36.72 25.95
C GLN A 729 107.42 -36.06 27.30
N VAL A 730 107.41 -36.84 28.43
CA VAL A 730 106.43 -36.75 29.58
C VAL A 730 106.93 -36.67 31.07
N LEU A 731 108.21 -36.73 31.48
CA LEU A 731 108.56 -37.20 32.85
C LEU A 731 108.77 -36.22 34.07
N GLN A 732 108.56 -34.89 33.99
CA GLN A 732 109.01 -33.96 35.08
C GLN A 732 107.98 -33.63 36.21
N ARG A 733 106.73 -34.11 36.16
CA ARG A 733 105.59 -33.49 36.87
C ARG A 733 105.34 -33.82 38.36
N ILE A 734 105.98 -34.82 38.97
CA ILE A 734 105.42 -35.43 40.21
C ILE A 734 105.94 -34.83 41.53
N GLN A 735 107.06 -34.10 41.57
CA GLN A 735 107.79 -33.88 42.82
C GLN A 735 107.35 -32.67 43.67
N ASP A 736 106.71 -31.67 43.08
CA ASP A 736 106.39 -30.42 43.80
C ASP A 736 105.03 -30.44 44.52
N ASP A 737 104.19 -31.44 44.24
CA ASP A 737 102.80 -31.53 44.74
C ASP A 737 102.67 -31.72 46.27
N LEU A 738 103.71 -32.21 46.98
CA LEU A 738 103.57 -32.66 48.37
C LEU A 738 103.68 -31.53 49.42
N LYS A 739 104.41 -30.45 49.13
CA LYS A 739 104.56 -29.30 50.06
C LYS A 739 103.31 -28.44 50.14
N VAL A 740 102.54 -28.37 49.07
CA VAL A 740 101.30 -27.58 48.98
C VAL A 740 100.26 -28.10 49.99
N ARG A 741 100.22 -29.43 50.19
CA ARG A 741 99.20 -30.11 51.01
C ARG A 741 99.22 -29.81 52.51
N SER A 742 100.37 -29.47 53.12
CA SER A 742 100.42 -29.19 54.57
C SER A 742 99.96 -27.78 54.93
N ALA A 743 100.23 -26.80 54.05
CA ALA A 743 99.74 -25.43 54.20
C ALA A 743 98.21 -25.37 54.02
N GLU A 744 97.65 -26.21 53.16
CA GLU A 744 96.20 -26.34 52.95
C GLU A 744 95.45 -26.78 54.23
N LEU A 745 96.05 -27.61 55.10
CA LEU A 745 95.36 -28.15 56.28
C LEU A 745 95.11 -27.08 57.36
N HIS A 746 96.11 -26.24 57.67
CA HIS A 746 95.95 -25.20 58.70
C HIS A 746 95.01 -24.07 58.23
N ALA A 747 94.98 -23.78 56.92
CA ALA A 747 94.01 -22.86 56.34
C ALA A 747 92.57 -23.40 56.47
N ALA A 748 92.40 -24.73 56.39
CA ALA A 748 91.10 -25.37 56.54
C ALA A 748 90.54 -25.27 57.97
N GLU A 749 91.37 -25.42 59.01
CA GLU A 749 90.90 -25.35 60.41
C GLU A 749 90.36 -23.96 60.80
N GLU A 750 91.05 -22.89 60.40
CA GLU A 750 90.60 -21.50 60.62
C GLU A 750 89.35 -21.16 59.79
N ALA A 751 89.25 -21.67 58.55
CA ALA A 751 88.03 -21.52 57.76
C ALA A 751 86.83 -22.21 58.43
N THR A 752 87.04 -23.36 59.06
CA THR A 752 85.97 -24.13 59.71
C THR A 752 85.37 -23.36 60.90
N LYS A 753 86.19 -22.72 61.74
CA LYS A 753 85.68 -21.90 62.87
C LYS A 753 84.84 -20.70 62.41
N ARG A 754 85.27 -20.01 61.34
CA ARG A 754 84.51 -18.88 60.77
C ARG A 754 83.14 -19.34 60.26
N LEU A 755 83.11 -20.45 59.52
CA LEU A 755 81.90 -21.02 58.96
C LEU A 755 80.90 -21.46 60.06
N VAL A 756 81.38 -21.94 61.21
CA VAL A 756 80.50 -22.31 62.34
C VAL A 756 79.81 -21.08 62.94
N ASN A 757 80.52 -19.96 63.12
CA ASN A 757 79.90 -18.72 63.62
C ASN A 757 78.92 -18.11 62.61
N GLU A 758 79.26 -18.11 61.31
CA GLU A 758 78.34 -17.66 60.26
C GLU A 758 77.08 -18.54 60.21
N LYS A 759 77.23 -19.86 60.35
CA LYS A 759 76.10 -20.80 60.41
C LYS A 759 75.15 -20.45 61.56
N LEU A 760 75.65 -20.19 62.77
CA LEU A 760 74.81 -19.84 63.92
C LEU A 760 74.02 -18.54 63.68
N LEU A 761 74.66 -17.55 63.05
CA LEU A 761 74.04 -16.26 62.76
C LEU A 761 72.97 -16.37 61.65
N MET A 762 73.22 -17.23 60.65
CA MET A 762 72.24 -17.58 59.62
C MET A 762 71.04 -18.34 60.20
N GLU A 763 71.26 -19.29 61.11
CA GLU A 763 70.18 -20.04 61.77
C GLU A 763 69.24 -19.11 62.56
N GLN A 764 69.77 -18.11 63.28
CA GLN A 764 68.95 -17.10 63.96
C GLN A 764 68.14 -16.24 62.99
N ARG A 765 68.71 -15.90 61.83
CA ARG A 765 68.05 -15.08 60.81
C ARG A 765 66.93 -15.87 60.11
N ILE A 766 67.17 -17.14 59.81
CA ILE A 766 66.18 -18.07 59.25
C ILE A 766 65.00 -18.19 60.22
N SER A 767 65.25 -18.38 61.52
CA SER A 767 64.18 -18.48 62.53
C SER A 767 63.29 -17.21 62.60
N ARG A 768 63.86 -16.02 62.43
CA ARG A 768 63.07 -14.76 62.36
C ARG A 768 62.23 -14.67 61.08
N LEU A 769 62.80 -15.05 59.93
CA LEU A 769 62.09 -15.05 58.65
C LEU A 769 60.94 -16.07 58.65
N GLU A 770 61.14 -17.24 59.24
CA GLU A 770 60.08 -18.25 59.40
C GLU A 770 58.93 -17.72 60.27
N LYS A 771 59.22 -17.01 61.37
CA LYS A 771 58.18 -16.37 62.21
C LYS A 771 57.43 -15.24 61.51
N ASN A 772 58.05 -14.51 60.59
CA ASN A 772 57.36 -13.49 59.82
C ASN A 772 56.51 -14.10 58.70
N LYS A 773 57.02 -15.14 58.04
CA LYS A 773 56.29 -15.90 57.00
C LYS A 773 55.01 -16.54 57.56
N THR A 774 55.03 -17.04 58.79
CA THR A 774 53.81 -17.59 59.43
C THR A 774 52.78 -16.52 59.73
N LYS A 775 53.18 -15.31 60.14
CA LYS A 775 52.26 -14.18 60.36
C LYS A 775 51.62 -13.70 59.06
N GLU A 776 52.41 -13.59 58.00
CA GLU A 776 51.94 -13.17 56.67
C GLU A 776 50.95 -14.18 56.09
N ALA A 777 51.21 -15.48 56.23
CA ALA A 777 50.28 -16.54 55.82
C ALA A 777 48.94 -16.50 56.58
N VAL A 778 48.92 -16.07 57.85
CA VAL A 778 47.68 -15.90 58.62
C VAL A 778 46.88 -14.70 58.12
N LEU A 779 47.53 -13.57 57.84
CA LEU A 779 46.88 -12.39 57.24
C LEU A 779 46.28 -12.71 55.87
N GLU A 780 47.02 -13.41 55.01
CA GLU A 780 46.56 -13.83 53.68
C GLU A 780 45.33 -14.75 53.77
N LYS A 781 45.31 -15.67 54.75
CA LYS A 781 44.15 -16.54 55.00
C LYS A 781 42.92 -15.76 55.47
N ASN A 782 43.09 -14.73 56.30
CA ASN A 782 41.98 -13.90 56.78
C ASN A 782 41.38 -13.07 55.64
N PHE A 783 42.21 -12.43 54.80
CA PHE A 783 41.72 -11.70 53.63
C PHE A 783 41.02 -12.62 52.61
N GLU A 784 41.53 -13.84 52.42
CA GLU A 784 40.88 -14.83 51.55
C GLU A 784 39.50 -15.25 52.08
N GLN A 785 39.34 -15.35 53.40
CA GLN A 785 38.05 -15.65 54.03
C GLN A 785 37.05 -14.50 53.87
N GLU A 786 37.46 -13.25 54.12
CA GLU A 786 36.61 -12.07 53.90
C GLU A 786 36.20 -11.94 52.43
N ARG A 787 37.12 -12.20 51.49
CA ARG A 787 36.84 -12.21 50.05
C ARG A 787 35.78 -13.25 49.68
N LYS A 788 35.87 -14.45 50.25
CA LYS A 788 34.85 -15.51 50.05
C LYS A 788 33.49 -15.11 50.61
N ALA A 789 33.46 -14.50 51.81
CA ALA A 789 32.22 -14.02 52.41
C ALA A 789 31.56 -12.92 51.57
N MET A 790 32.34 -11.96 51.06
CA MET A 790 31.84 -10.90 50.18
C MET A 790 31.31 -11.43 48.85
N ARG A 791 32.00 -12.41 48.23
CA ARG A 791 31.50 -13.05 46.99
C ARG A 791 30.16 -13.75 47.19
N LEU A 792 29.97 -14.44 48.31
CA LEU A 792 28.68 -15.08 48.62
C LEU A 792 27.57 -14.04 48.77
N ARG A 793 27.86 -12.92 49.43
CA ARG A 793 26.89 -11.81 49.58
C ARG A 793 26.54 -11.17 48.24
N VAL A 794 27.52 -10.99 47.36
CA VAL A 794 27.29 -10.49 45.99
C VAL A 794 26.41 -11.45 45.21
N SER A 795 26.70 -12.76 45.24
CA SER A 795 25.89 -13.77 44.56
C SER A 795 24.44 -13.83 45.07
N GLU A 796 24.23 -13.63 46.38
CA GLU A 796 22.89 -13.56 46.96
C GLU A 796 22.13 -12.31 46.47
N LEU A 797 22.81 -11.16 46.40
CA LEU A 797 22.21 -9.92 45.88
C LEU A 797 21.95 -9.99 44.37
N GLU A 798 22.81 -10.63 43.59
CA GLU A 798 22.59 -10.90 42.17
C GLU A 798 21.36 -11.76 41.94
N LYS A 799 21.15 -12.79 42.78
CA LYS A 799 19.95 -13.62 42.71
C LYS A 799 18.68 -12.82 43.02
N LYS A 800 18.69 -12.00 44.08
CA LYS A 800 17.56 -11.13 44.43
C LYS A 800 17.28 -10.08 43.35
N LEU A 801 18.32 -9.55 42.71
CA LEU A 801 18.18 -8.63 41.58
C LEU A 801 17.49 -9.30 40.39
N GLU A 802 17.84 -10.55 40.10
CA GLU A 802 17.25 -11.29 38.99
C GLU A 802 15.77 -11.66 39.27
N GLU A 803 15.46 -12.07 40.50
CA GLU A 803 14.07 -12.28 40.95
C GLU A 803 13.25 -10.97 40.81
N ALA A 804 13.77 -9.83 41.29
CA ALA A 804 13.09 -8.54 41.15
C ALA A 804 12.94 -8.07 39.69
N ARG A 805 13.90 -8.37 38.81
CA ARG A 805 13.80 -8.08 37.36
C ARG A 805 12.71 -8.91 36.70
N GLN A 806 12.59 -10.17 37.08
CA GLN A 806 11.56 -11.04 36.54
C GLN A 806 10.17 -10.59 36.98
N ASP A 807 10.01 -10.19 38.25
CA ASP A 807 8.76 -9.64 38.76
C ASP A 807 8.41 -8.30 38.08
N LEU A 808 9.38 -7.42 37.86
CA LEU A 808 9.20 -6.18 37.13
C LEU A 808 8.72 -6.43 35.70
N ALA A 809 9.31 -7.39 34.98
CA ALA A 809 8.90 -7.74 33.62
C ALA A 809 7.45 -8.25 33.55
N VAL A 810 7.02 -9.01 34.56
CA VAL A 810 5.61 -9.46 34.67
C VAL A 810 4.68 -8.28 34.90
N VAL A 811 5.04 -7.35 35.79
CA VAL A 811 4.25 -6.14 36.05
C VAL A 811 4.18 -5.23 34.82
N GLU A 812 5.30 -5.02 34.11
CA GLU A 812 5.34 -4.25 32.86
C GLU A 812 4.45 -4.88 31.77
N SER A 813 4.47 -6.21 31.64
CA SER A 813 3.57 -6.92 30.72
C SER A 813 2.09 -6.72 31.10
N ASN A 814 1.76 -6.80 32.39
CA ASN A 814 0.39 -6.60 32.85
C ASN A 814 -0.07 -5.15 32.68
N PHE A 815 0.83 -4.19 32.91
CA PHE A 815 0.58 -2.77 32.67
C PHE A 815 0.30 -2.49 31.20
N ALA A 816 1.10 -3.07 30.28
CA ALA A 816 0.86 -2.93 28.84
C ALA A 816 -0.50 -3.48 28.41
N VAL A 817 -0.95 -4.61 28.97
CA VAL A 817 -2.29 -5.15 28.71
C VAL A 817 -3.37 -4.18 29.22
N LYS A 818 -3.20 -3.62 30.43
CA LYS A 818 -4.17 -2.67 30.99
C LYS A 818 -4.22 -1.35 30.23
N ASP A 819 -3.10 -0.84 29.74
CA ASP A 819 -3.06 0.34 28.86
C ASP A 819 -3.83 0.10 27.56
N THR A 820 -3.72 -1.10 26.97
CA THR A 820 -4.51 -1.44 25.79
C THR A 820 -6.01 -1.53 26.10
N GLU A 821 -6.40 -2.06 27.27
CA GLU A 821 -7.81 -2.07 27.70
C GLU A 821 -8.35 -0.65 27.90
N ILE A 822 -7.60 0.23 28.56
CA ILE A 822 -8.00 1.63 28.78
C ILE A 822 -8.14 2.38 27.45
N ALA A 823 -7.19 2.22 26.52
CA ALA A 823 -7.28 2.83 25.20
C ALA A 823 -8.55 2.38 24.46
N THR A 824 -8.89 1.09 24.51
CA THR A 824 -10.13 0.60 23.88
C THR A 824 -11.39 1.17 24.53
N LEU A 825 -11.40 1.38 25.85
CA LEU A 825 -12.54 1.98 26.56
C LEU A 825 -12.69 3.46 26.23
N GLN A 826 -11.59 4.20 26.11
CA GLN A 826 -11.58 5.61 25.69
C GLN A 826 -12.12 5.78 24.26
N ASP A 827 -11.72 4.91 23.34
CA ASP A 827 -12.25 4.90 21.97
C ASP A 827 -13.76 4.63 21.94
N ASN A 828 -14.23 3.68 22.76
CA ASN A 828 -15.67 3.37 22.86
C ASN A 828 -16.46 4.54 23.45
N LEU A 829 -15.90 5.27 24.43
CA LEU A 829 -16.56 6.43 25.04
C LEU A 829 -16.68 7.59 24.05
N LYS A 830 -15.61 7.85 23.29
CA LYS A 830 -15.62 8.85 22.22
C LYS A 830 -16.66 8.55 21.14
N GLU A 831 -16.78 7.29 20.73
CA GLU A 831 -17.82 6.88 19.78
C GLU A 831 -19.23 7.08 20.35
N LEU A 832 -19.42 6.82 21.63
CA LEU A 832 -20.69 7.06 22.33
C LEU A 832 -21.06 8.54 22.36
N GLU A 833 -20.08 9.44 22.52
CA GLU A 833 -20.27 10.89 22.43
C GLU A 833 -20.64 11.33 21.01
N GLU A 834 -19.93 10.83 19.99
CA GLU A 834 -20.26 11.10 18.58
C GLU A 834 -21.68 10.62 18.22
N LEU A 835 -22.10 9.46 18.75
CA LEU A 835 -23.47 8.95 18.56
C LEU A 835 -24.52 9.80 19.27
N ARG A 836 -24.22 10.37 20.44
CA ARG A 836 -25.13 11.31 21.13
C ARG A 836 -25.29 12.59 20.34
N GLU A 837 -24.20 13.17 19.86
CA GLU A 837 -24.24 14.39 19.04
C GLU A 837 -25.03 14.15 17.73
N MET A 838 -24.79 13.01 17.07
CA MET A 838 -25.54 12.62 15.87
C MET A 838 -27.05 12.48 16.15
N LYS A 839 -27.41 11.91 17.30
CA LYS A 839 -28.82 11.78 17.69
C LYS A 839 -29.47 13.16 17.88
N GLU A 840 -28.81 14.08 18.59
CA GLU A 840 -29.33 15.44 18.79
C GLU A 840 -29.49 16.21 17.47
N ASP A 841 -28.57 16.03 16.53
CA ASP A 841 -28.65 16.64 15.20
C ASP A 841 -29.79 16.05 14.36
N ILE A 842 -30.03 14.74 14.46
CA ILE A 842 -31.19 14.08 13.83
C ILE A 842 -32.48 14.63 14.42
N ASP A 843 -32.57 14.77 15.74
CA ASP A 843 -33.75 15.28 16.42
C ASP A 843 -34.03 16.74 16.02
N ARG A 844 -33.00 17.60 15.98
CA ARG A 844 -33.11 18.98 15.46
C ARG A 844 -33.58 19.03 14.01
N LYS A 845 -33.03 18.19 13.13
CA LYS A 845 -33.45 18.12 11.71
C LYS A 845 -34.88 17.62 11.55
N ASN A 846 -35.29 16.64 12.35
CA ASN A 846 -36.66 16.13 12.36
C ASN A 846 -37.66 17.22 12.75
N GLU A 847 -37.33 18.03 13.77
CA GLU A 847 -38.17 19.15 14.21
C GLU A 847 -38.28 20.26 13.15
N GLN A 848 -37.17 20.60 12.48
CA GLN A 848 -37.16 21.52 11.34
C GLN A 848 -37.99 20.98 10.15
N THR A 849 -37.90 19.67 9.88
CA THR A 849 -38.67 19.05 8.80
C THR A 849 -40.16 19.04 9.11
N ALA A 850 -40.53 18.77 10.36
CA ALA A 850 -41.92 18.81 10.82
C ALA A 850 -42.55 20.21 10.71
N THR A 851 -41.79 21.26 11.04
CA THR A 851 -42.26 22.65 10.89
C THR A 851 -42.44 23.06 9.42
N LEU A 852 -41.51 22.67 8.54
CA LEU A 852 -41.63 22.92 7.10
C LEU A 852 -42.85 22.20 6.49
N LEU A 853 -43.06 20.92 6.83
CA LEU A 853 -44.22 20.13 6.40
C LEU A 853 -45.54 20.81 6.82
N LYS A 854 -45.59 21.35 8.04
CA LYS A 854 -46.77 22.07 8.54
C LYS A 854 -47.04 23.35 7.74
N MET A 855 -46.00 24.11 7.38
CA MET A 855 -46.14 25.31 6.54
C MET A 855 -46.61 24.97 5.12
N GLN A 856 -46.04 23.94 4.51
CA GLN A 856 -46.45 23.48 3.18
C GLN A 856 -47.90 22.99 3.16
N GLY A 857 -48.32 22.27 4.21
CA GLY A 857 -49.72 21.85 4.37
C GLY A 857 -50.70 23.02 4.43
N ALA A 858 -50.34 24.11 5.13
CA ALA A 858 -51.15 25.32 5.20
C ALA A 858 -51.25 26.04 3.84
N GLN A 859 -50.13 26.17 3.11
CA GLN A 859 -50.11 26.79 1.78
C GLN A 859 -50.91 25.98 0.75
N LEU A 860 -50.83 24.64 0.80
CA LEU A 860 -51.63 23.78 -0.07
C LEU A 860 -53.13 23.96 0.18
N ALA A 861 -53.56 24.08 1.44
CA ALA A 861 -54.96 24.36 1.77
C ALA A 861 -55.42 25.72 1.24
N GLU A 862 -54.56 26.74 1.31
CA GLU A 862 -54.85 28.08 0.77
C GLU A 862 -54.97 28.07 -0.76
N PHE A 863 -54.04 27.42 -1.46
CA PHE A 863 -54.11 27.29 -2.91
C PHE A 863 -55.33 26.50 -3.38
N GLN A 864 -55.73 25.44 -2.66
CA GLN A 864 -56.96 24.72 -2.95
C GLN A 864 -58.20 25.61 -2.83
N LYS A 865 -58.23 26.52 -1.86
CA LYS A 865 -59.32 27.49 -1.69
C LYS A 865 -59.35 28.49 -2.86
N LEU A 866 -58.22 29.11 -3.18
CA LEU A 866 -58.10 30.07 -4.28
C LEU A 866 -58.44 29.45 -5.65
N TYR A 867 -58.02 28.20 -5.88
CA TYR A 867 -58.35 27.48 -7.10
C TYR A 867 -59.87 27.26 -7.26
N LYS A 868 -60.57 26.92 -6.17
CA LYS A 868 -62.04 26.80 -6.19
C LYS A 868 -62.70 28.14 -6.49
N GLU A 869 -62.22 29.23 -5.90
CA GLU A 869 -62.75 30.58 -6.17
C GLU A 869 -62.55 31.00 -7.63
N GLU A 870 -61.36 30.74 -8.21
CA GLU A 870 -61.08 31.01 -9.61
C GLU A 870 -61.96 30.19 -10.55
N GLN A 871 -62.17 28.90 -10.26
CA GLN A 871 -63.08 28.06 -11.04
C GLN A 871 -64.51 28.62 -11.09
N VAL A 872 -65.03 29.08 -9.95
CA VAL A 872 -66.37 29.69 -9.88
C VAL A 872 -66.43 30.97 -10.71
N LEU A 873 -65.44 31.86 -10.59
CA LEU A 873 -65.35 33.09 -11.38
C LEU A 873 -65.27 32.80 -12.88
N ARG A 874 -64.46 31.82 -13.28
CA ARG A 874 -64.32 31.41 -14.67
C ARG A 874 -65.63 30.88 -15.25
N LYS A 875 -66.42 30.12 -14.45
CA LYS A 875 -67.76 29.68 -14.82
C LYS A 875 -68.71 30.87 -15.03
N GLN A 876 -68.69 31.85 -14.11
CA GLN A 876 -69.51 33.06 -14.23
C GLN A 876 -69.18 33.84 -15.52
N TYR A 877 -67.90 34.11 -15.78
CA TYR A 877 -67.49 34.83 -16.98
C TYR A 877 -67.78 34.07 -18.28
N PHE A 878 -67.61 32.74 -18.26
CA PHE A 878 -67.96 31.91 -19.42
C PHE A 878 -69.45 32.03 -19.74
N ASN A 879 -70.32 31.95 -18.73
CA ASN A 879 -71.77 32.09 -18.91
C ASN A 879 -72.13 33.48 -19.47
N THR A 880 -71.55 34.55 -18.94
CA THR A 880 -71.77 35.92 -19.45
C THR A 880 -71.34 36.05 -20.92
N ILE A 881 -70.23 35.43 -21.31
CA ILE A 881 -69.75 35.47 -22.70
C ILE A 881 -70.69 34.70 -23.63
N GLU A 882 -71.23 33.57 -23.20
CA GLU A 882 -72.14 32.76 -24.00
C GLU A 882 -73.52 33.43 -24.15
N ASP A 883 -74.01 34.09 -23.09
CA ASP A 883 -75.24 34.90 -23.14
C ASP A 883 -75.08 36.09 -24.10
N MET A 884 -73.95 36.80 -24.05
CA MET A 884 -73.64 37.89 -24.99
C MET A 884 -73.55 37.42 -26.45
N LYS A 885 -73.28 36.14 -26.70
CA LYS A 885 -73.24 35.56 -28.06
C LYS A 885 -74.61 35.12 -28.58
N GLY A 886 -75.67 35.23 -27.78
CA GLY A 886 -77.04 34.88 -28.17
C GLY A 886 -77.23 33.38 -28.46
N LYS A 887 -76.40 32.52 -27.88
CA LYS A 887 -76.53 31.07 -28.03
C LYS A 887 -77.72 30.56 -27.21
N ILE A 888 -78.49 29.66 -27.80
CA ILE A 888 -79.59 28.97 -27.09
C ILE A 888 -78.96 27.99 -26.10
N ARG A 889 -79.18 28.21 -24.80
CA ARG A 889 -78.76 27.29 -23.73
C ARG A 889 -79.79 26.18 -23.58
N VAL A 890 -79.31 24.93 -23.55
CA VAL A 890 -80.11 23.72 -23.35
C VAL A 890 -79.75 23.13 -22.00
N PHE A 891 -80.71 23.19 -21.08
CA PHE A 891 -80.58 22.67 -19.72
C PHE A 891 -81.24 21.30 -19.61
N CYS A 892 -80.68 20.43 -18.78
CA CYS A 892 -81.29 19.15 -18.44
C CYS A 892 -81.58 19.10 -16.94
N ARG A 893 -82.79 18.69 -16.56
CA ARG A 893 -83.13 18.40 -15.17
C ARG A 893 -83.53 16.94 -15.02
N LEU A 894 -82.83 16.24 -14.14
CA LEU A 894 -83.15 14.87 -13.80
C LEU A 894 -84.33 14.86 -12.83
N ARG A 895 -85.44 14.23 -13.23
CA ARG A 895 -86.61 14.08 -12.37
C ARG A 895 -86.32 13.02 -11.29
N PRO A 896 -86.54 13.30 -9.99
CA PRO A 896 -86.51 12.26 -8.98
C PRO A 896 -87.67 11.27 -9.14
N LEU A 897 -87.49 10.03 -8.66
CA LEU A 897 -88.56 9.04 -8.63
C LEU A 897 -89.71 9.53 -7.73
N SER A 898 -90.94 9.35 -8.20
CA SER A 898 -92.14 9.68 -7.43
C SER A 898 -92.38 8.64 -6.33
N GLU A 899 -93.16 9.00 -5.30
CA GLU A 899 -93.47 8.09 -4.19
C GLU A 899 -94.11 6.76 -4.65
N LYS A 900 -94.91 6.82 -5.72
CA LYS A 900 -95.51 5.62 -6.33
C LYS A 900 -94.45 4.72 -6.97
N GLU A 901 -93.53 5.29 -7.75
CA GLU A 901 -92.44 4.54 -8.42
C GLU A 901 -91.44 3.95 -7.41
N LEU A 902 -91.18 4.66 -6.31
CA LEU A 902 -90.41 4.16 -5.17
C LEU A 902 -91.09 2.97 -4.49
N SER A 903 -92.43 3.02 -4.33
CA SER A 903 -93.21 1.91 -3.77
C SER A 903 -93.24 0.68 -4.69
N GLU A 904 -93.16 0.89 -6.00
CA GLU A 904 -93.08 -0.16 -7.04
C GLU A 904 -91.63 -0.63 -7.31
N LYS A 905 -90.63 -0.08 -6.57
CA LYS A 905 -89.19 -0.40 -6.67
C LYS A 905 -88.58 -0.17 -8.05
N GLU A 906 -89.02 0.85 -8.76
CA GLU A 906 -88.39 1.28 -10.01
C GLU A 906 -86.98 1.87 -9.75
N ARG A 907 -86.10 1.82 -10.76
CA ARG A 907 -84.69 2.24 -10.64
C ARG A 907 -84.42 3.48 -11.50
N ASN A 908 -83.56 4.37 -11.01
CA ASN A 908 -83.04 5.47 -11.82
C ASN A 908 -82.15 4.94 -12.94
N VAL A 909 -82.47 5.32 -14.17
CA VAL A 909 -81.77 4.88 -15.39
C VAL A 909 -80.75 5.93 -15.88
N LEU A 910 -80.88 7.17 -15.41
CA LEU A 910 -80.01 8.31 -15.74
C LEU A 910 -79.10 8.63 -14.55
N ALA A 911 -77.82 8.86 -14.79
CA ALA A 911 -76.84 9.33 -13.81
C ALA A 911 -76.19 10.64 -14.26
N SER A 912 -76.04 11.59 -13.33
CA SER A 912 -75.23 12.79 -13.56
C SER A 912 -73.76 12.48 -13.21
N VAL A 913 -72.87 12.60 -14.18
CA VAL A 913 -71.42 12.40 -13.97
C VAL A 913 -70.80 13.67 -13.39
N ASP A 914 -71.21 14.81 -13.93
CA ASP A 914 -70.81 16.15 -13.52
C ASP A 914 -71.94 17.16 -13.83
N GLU A 915 -71.66 18.44 -13.62
CA GLU A 915 -72.59 19.55 -13.81
C GLU A 915 -73.04 19.78 -15.27
N PHE A 916 -72.52 19.03 -16.25
CA PHE A 916 -72.77 19.24 -17.69
C PHE A 916 -73.17 17.95 -18.44
N THR A 917 -72.98 16.79 -17.81
CA THR A 917 -73.08 15.50 -18.50
C THR A 917 -74.04 14.55 -17.81
N VAL A 918 -75.05 14.11 -18.57
CA VAL A 918 -75.93 12.99 -18.17
C VAL A 918 -75.55 11.76 -18.94
N GLU A 919 -75.45 10.64 -18.24
CA GLU A 919 -75.26 9.34 -18.85
C GLU A 919 -76.42 8.38 -18.58
N HIS A 920 -76.69 7.52 -19.55
CA HIS A 920 -77.56 6.37 -19.36
C HIS A 920 -77.02 5.17 -20.12
N GLN A 921 -77.37 3.99 -19.61
CA GLN A 921 -77.03 2.75 -20.27
C GLN A 921 -78.01 2.50 -21.42
N TRP A 922 -77.48 2.42 -22.65
CA TRP A 922 -78.25 2.10 -23.85
C TRP A 922 -77.68 0.85 -24.51
N ARG A 923 -78.36 -0.29 -24.33
CA ARG A 923 -77.85 -1.63 -24.66
C ARG A 923 -76.58 -1.94 -23.84
N ASP A 924 -75.47 -2.25 -24.50
CA ASP A 924 -74.18 -2.60 -23.87
C ASP A 924 -73.18 -1.42 -23.81
N GLU A 925 -73.60 -0.21 -24.18
CA GLU A 925 -72.76 1.00 -24.17
C GLU A 925 -73.35 2.10 -23.28
N MET A 926 -72.49 2.86 -22.60
CA MET A 926 -72.88 4.04 -21.84
C MET A 926 -72.96 5.23 -22.78
N LYS A 927 -74.16 5.80 -22.96
CA LYS A 927 -74.37 6.99 -23.79
C LYS A 927 -74.38 8.23 -22.93
N GLN A 928 -73.54 9.18 -23.31
CA GLN A 928 -73.40 10.48 -22.65
C GLN A 928 -74.04 11.59 -23.49
N HIS A 929 -74.73 12.49 -22.81
CA HIS A 929 -75.38 13.66 -23.39
C HIS A 929 -74.89 14.90 -22.64
N LEU A 930 -74.35 15.87 -23.38
CA LEU A 930 -73.86 17.13 -22.85
C LEU A 930 -74.93 18.21 -22.94
N TYR A 931 -75.04 18.99 -21.87
CA TYR A 931 -75.96 20.10 -21.68
C TYR A 931 -75.21 21.30 -21.10
N ASP A 932 -75.79 22.50 -21.20
CA ASP A 932 -75.19 23.72 -20.66
C ASP A 932 -75.20 23.75 -19.12
N HIS A 933 -76.16 23.05 -18.50
CA HIS A 933 -76.10 22.65 -17.10
C HIS A 933 -77.06 21.47 -16.85
N VAL A 934 -76.65 20.56 -15.97
CA VAL A 934 -77.42 19.39 -15.54
C VAL A 934 -77.80 19.56 -14.06
N PHE A 935 -79.09 19.70 -13.81
CA PHE A 935 -79.64 19.75 -12.46
C PHE A 935 -80.01 18.34 -12.01
N ASP A 936 -79.41 17.88 -10.91
CA ASP A 936 -79.72 16.58 -10.33
C ASP A 936 -81.12 16.55 -9.68
N GLY A 937 -81.53 15.38 -9.20
CA GLY A 937 -82.85 15.19 -8.59
C GLY A 937 -83.07 15.93 -7.27
N SER A 938 -82.04 16.56 -6.71
CA SER A 938 -82.11 17.35 -5.48
C SER A 938 -82.24 18.86 -5.71
N ALA A 939 -81.96 19.33 -6.92
CA ALA A 939 -82.06 20.74 -7.29
C ALA A 939 -83.52 21.23 -7.23
N THR A 940 -83.72 22.37 -6.55
CA THR A 940 -85.05 22.99 -6.41
C THR A 940 -85.45 23.74 -7.67
N GLN A 941 -86.73 24.12 -7.74
CA GLN A 941 -87.21 24.92 -8.87
C GLN A 941 -86.56 26.31 -8.90
N ASP A 942 -86.24 26.89 -7.75
CA ASP A 942 -85.60 28.20 -7.65
C ASP A 942 -84.15 28.15 -8.14
N ASP A 943 -83.41 27.08 -7.81
CA ASP A 943 -82.03 26.87 -8.29
C ASP A 943 -81.95 26.83 -9.83
N VAL A 944 -82.94 26.17 -10.47
CA VAL A 944 -83.05 26.12 -11.93
C VAL A 944 -83.41 27.50 -12.50
N PHE A 945 -84.29 28.24 -11.82
CA PHE A 945 -84.71 29.57 -12.27
C PHE A 945 -83.65 30.64 -12.10
N GLU A 946 -82.77 30.55 -11.11
CA GLU A 946 -81.64 31.47 -10.98
C GLU A 946 -80.68 31.36 -12.17
N ASP A 947 -80.34 30.14 -12.59
CA ASP A 947 -79.34 29.92 -13.66
C ASP A 947 -79.94 30.03 -15.08
N THR A 948 -81.27 29.94 -15.21
CA THR A 948 -82.01 30.16 -16.47
C THR A 948 -82.51 31.59 -16.64
N LYS A 949 -82.40 32.45 -15.62
CA LYS A 949 -82.76 33.86 -15.72
C LYS A 949 -81.77 34.55 -16.64
N ALA A 950 -82.21 34.91 -17.84
CA ALA A 950 -81.44 35.78 -18.71
C ALA A 950 -81.11 37.08 -17.94
N SER A 951 -79.83 37.44 -17.92
CA SER A 951 -79.42 38.80 -17.50
C SER A 951 -79.97 39.84 -18.46
#